data_AF-A0A0Q7Q246-F1
#
_entry.id   AF-A0A0Q7Q246-F1
#
_cell.length_a   1.000
_cell.length_b   1.000
_cell.length_c   1.000
_cell.angle_alpha   90.00
_cell.angle_beta   90.00
_cell.angle_gamma   90.00
#
_symmetry.space_group_name_H-M   'P 1'
#
loop_
_entity.id
_entity.type
_entity.pdbx_description
1 polymer ?
#
loop_
_entity_poly.entity_id
_entity_poly.type
_entity_poly.pdbx_seq_one_letter_code
_entity_poly.pdbx_strand_id
1 'polypeptide(L)'
;MSTATQPRNHESAAANNRIIAASDWRDFAQALEIEEATLRAVAEVESTGSGFLPAPSGKPKVLFEGHAFHRLTGGRYSSEHPDISHPKWSRRRYSGSLAGEWRRLDAACRLDRTAALQSASWGLFQIMGFNYPYCGCEDVETFVAKQYESAAQQLALFVKFVSRPPLLPALRTRNWKAFARAYNGPGFATNHYDGKLAAAYGRWTRSPSRTGKASATQRRAAESTSTLPPGRESFAAVAEIRRENPRRRNVRPDAVDLRDWEYRPNIAIAPDARLIPNDPASTKQQGQSNACTGFALATVIEYLLDRSQRPVETMSGYMLYSMARRYDEWAEEGDESDSGSSLRGALKGWSRHGASAERLWRTLQMPKCDVGESDWWLDAVKRPMGAYYRIDPKNIRDMHVALTEVGAIYASAYTHTGWDTLLASKGSPAPTSIDDIPVLPAGSGARDQGHAFAIVGYTRDGFIVQNSWGRSWGRGGFAVLPYEDWLANAMDCWVVQLGVVTAEHERVARAPSLRTDPAGKAIVSRDPTLAFHEIAPFVIDMENEGQLSQRGRFRTGPDDLRLLVEHHLPHAANLWDAKRTGHIDVAIYAHGGLTSEDAAAETARAWIPHLYSHRIFPIFLMWETGAFQTLGNIFEDAVRGEAEKTGGERWSRFKDELREWWNERLEGLARLPGRTLWNEMKDNARDISGARGAGAVQLLGLLRKPAVRAALPPIRLHLVGHSAGSIVQSHLGAVALKQGFDVASISLMAAAVRLDEFDRQLGTAIAQRRIPVLLANLTDAAERADDTCKPYGHSLLYLVARSFEGHKETPILGMEKHLIPALPTHGWGAQVQQLRCPGFSWRPGEAATRATNHGGLDNDDAVRAAVASFIKSA
;
A
#
# COMPACT_ATOMS: atom_id res chain seq x y z
N MET A 1 -82.95 -2.27 -28.93
CA MET A 1 -82.35 -3.33 -28.08
C MET A 1 -80.99 -3.62 -28.70
N SER A 2 -79.89 -2.99 -28.25
CA SER A 2 -79.14 -3.24 -27.00
C SER A 2 -78.76 -4.73 -26.90
N THR A 3 -77.48 -5.09 -26.89
CA THR A 3 -76.66 -4.96 -25.68
C THR A 3 -75.19 -4.66 -25.92
N ALA A 4 -74.67 -3.80 -25.04
CA ALA A 4 -73.35 -3.20 -25.05
C ALA A 4 -72.25 -4.12 -24.48
N THR A 5 -71.09 -4.06 -25.10
CA THR A 5 -69.82 -4.61 -24.61
C THR A 5 -69.28 -3.70 -23.49
N GLN A 6 -69.15 -4.21 -22.25
CA GLN A 6 -68.43 -3.51 -21.17
C GLN A 6 -66.98 -4.02 -21.08
N PRO A 7 -65.97 -3.13 -20.94
CA PRO A 7 -64.63 -3.47 -20.51
C PRO A 7 -64.54 -3.32 -18.99
N ARG A 8 -63.99 -4.28 -18.25
CA ARG A 8 -63.52 -4.08 -16.86
C ARG A 8 -62.75 -5.32 -16.38
N ASN A 9 -61.41 -5.26 -16.42
CA ASN A 9 -60.51 -6.08 -15.59
C ASN A 9 -59.04 -5.61 -15.60
N HIS A 10 -58.65 -4.61 -16.40
CA HIS A 10 -57.31 -3.99 -16.32
C HIS A 10 -57.22 -2.80 -15.33
N GLU A 11 -58.34 -2.25 -14.85
CA GLU A 11 -58.32 -1.11 -13.93
C GLU A 11 -57.96 -1.48 -12.47
N SER A 12 -58.23 -2.70 -12.00
CA SER A 12 -58.02 -3.07 -10.60
C SER A 12 -56.54 -3.33 -10.25
N ALA A 13 -55.74 -3.86 -11.18
CA ALA A 13 -54.31 -4.10 -10.97
C ALA A 13 -53.48 -2.79 -11.06
N ALA A 14 -53.82 -1.89 -11.98
CA ALA A 14 -53.14 -0.60 -12.12
C ALA A 14 -53.47 0.40 -10.99
N ALA A 15 -54.61 0.23 -10.31
CA ALA A 15 -54.99 1.02 -9.15
C ALA A 15 -54.15 0.66 -7.89
N ASN A 16 -53.75 -0.61 -7.74
CA ASN A 16 -53.01 -1.08 -6.56
C ASN A 16 -51.53 -0.64 -6.53
N ASN A 17 -50.85 -0.52 -7.68
CA ASN A 17 -49.42 -0.13 -7.71
C ASN A 17 -49.16 1.36 -7.41
N ARG A 18 -50.21 2.18 -7.27
CA ARG A 18 -50.10 3.64 -7.04
C ARG A 18 -50.23 4.05 -5.58
N ILE A 19 -50.57 3.10 -4.71
CA ILE A 19 -50.83 3.28 -3.28
C ILE A 19 -49.83 2.43 -2.50
N ILE A 20 -49.26 2.97 -1.44
CA ILE A 20 -48.38 2.23 -0.52
C ILE A 20 -49.27 1.54 0.53
N ALA A 21 -49.08 0.23 0.71
CA ALA A 21 -49.86 -0.54 1.66
C ALA A 21 -49.58 -0.11 3.11
N ALA A 22 -50.57 -0.25 4.00
CA ALA A 22 -50.41 0.10 5.41
C ALA A 22 -49.39 -0.77 6.16
N SER A 23 -49.07 -1.97 5.65
CA SER A 23 -47.93 -2.78 6.12
C SER A 23 -46.60 -2.10 5.81
N ASP A 24 -46.39 -1.70 4.56
CA ASP A 24 -45.12 -1.16 4.08
C ASP A 24 -44.73 0.11 4.85
N TRP A 25 -45.70 1.00 5.13
CA TRP A 25 -45.46 2.18 5.96
C TRP A 25 -44.95 1.82 7.36
N ARG A 26 -45.50 0.77 7.98
CA ARG A 26 -45.09 0.32 9.32
C ARG A 26 -43.72 -0.34 9.27
N ASP A 27 -43.51 -1.24 8.31
CA ASP A 27 -42.27 -2.01 8.19
C ASP A 27 -41.07 -1.10 7.91
N PHE A 28 -41.23 -0.12 7.02
CA PHE A 28 -40.18 0.85 6.72
C PHE A 28 -39.96 1.88 7.84
N ALA A 29 -41.01 2.31 8.54
CA ALA A 29 -40.86 3.17 9.71
C ALA A 29 -40.10 2.45 10.84
N GLN A 30 -40.40 1.17 11.06
CA GLN A 30 -39.68 0.31 12.00
C GLN A 30 -38.22 0.14 11.58
N ALA A 31 -37.94 -0.12 10.30
CA ALA A 31 -36.57 -0.25 9.78
C ALA A 31 -35.73 1.03 9.99
N LEU A 32 -36.37 2.20 9.91
CA LEU A 32 -35.72 3.48 10.16
C LEU A 32 -35.66 3.87 11.66
N GLU A 33 -36.31 3.11 12.54
CA GLU A 33 -36.53 3.46 13.96
C GLU A 33 -37.19 4.83 14.14
N ILE A 34 -38.19 5.14 13.31
CA ILE A 34 -38.98 6.37 13.37
C ILE A 34 -40.46 6.05 13.52
N GLU A 35 -41.26 7.02 13.97
CA GLU A 35 -42.71 6.88 13.98
C GLU A 35 -43.25 6.84 12.54
N GLU A 36 -44.25 6.02 12.27
CA GLU A 36 -44.93 5.98 10.96
C GLU A 36 -45.44 7.38 10.55
N ALA A 37 -45.91 8.16 11.54
CA ALA A 37 -46.32 9.54 11.35
C ALA A 37 -45.19 10.45 10.81
N THR A 38 -43.93 10.20 11.18
CA THR A 38 -42.76 10.94 10.67
C THR A 38 -42.54 10.63 9.19
N LEU A 39 -42.63 9.37 8.80
CA LEU A 39 -42.45 8.93 7.42
C LEU A 39 -43.58 9.44 6.50
N ARG A 40 -44.83 9.37 6.97
CA ARG A 40 -46.01 9.89 6.27
C ARG A 40 -45.99 11.42 6.14
N ALA A 41 -45.48 12.13 7.15
CA ALA A 41 -45.34 13.58 7.10
C ALA A 41 -44.39 14.04 5.97
N VAL A 42 -43.28 13.31 5.76
CA VAL A 42 -42.37 13.63 4.64
C VAL A 42 -43.05 13.40 3.31
N ALA A 43 -43.71 12.26 3.13
CA ALA A 43 -44.43 11.96 1.88
C ALA A 43 -45.48 13.03 1.54
N GLU A 44 -46.23 13.51 2.54
CA GLU A 44 -47.26 14.54 2.35
C GLU A 44 -46.68 15.91 1.93
N VAL A 45 -45.51 16.27 2.45
CA VAL A 45 -44.88 17.57 2.15
C VAL A 45 -44.15 17.56 0.81
N GLU A 46 -43.53 16.43 0.43
CA GLU A 46 -42.72 16.33 -0.79
C GLU A 46 -43.55 16.11 -2.06
N SER A 47 -44.74 15.50 -1.96
CA SER A 47 -45.67 15.39 -3.09
C SER A 47 -47.12 15.34 -2.63
N THR A 48 -47.97 16.17 -3.24
CA THR A 48 -49.42 16.10 -3.04
C THR A 48 -50.02 14.83 -3.68
N GLY A 49 -50.47 13.89 -2.85
CA GLY A 49 -51.22 12.71 -3.28
C GLY A 49 -50.33 11.56 -3.78
N SER A 50 -50.51 11.11 -5.02
CA SER A 50 -49.75 9.98 -5.59
C SER A 50 -48.40 10.42 -6.17
N GLY A 51 -47.42 9.51 -6.21
CA GLY A 51 -46.15 9.71 -6.91
C GLY A 51 -46.23 9.58 -8.44
N PHE A 52 -47.41 9.29 -8.98
CA PHE A 52 -47.68 9.16 -10.41
C PHE A 52 -48.53 10.32 -10.94
N LEU A 53 -48.49 10.53 -12.26
CA LEU A 53 -49.46 11.41 -12.94
C LEU A 53 -50.89 10.83 -12.82
N PRO A 54 -51.95 11.64 -13.02
CA PRO A 54 -53.32 11.14 -13.05
C PRO A 54 -53.52 10.05 -14.12
N ALA A 55 -54.39 9.08 -13.83
CA ALA A 55 -54.79 8.06 -14.80
C ALA A 55 -55.34 8.73 -16.08
N PRO A 56 -55.07 8.18 -17.28
CA PRO A 56 -54.51 6.84 -17.54
C PRO A 56 -52.96 6.76 -17.59
N SER A 57 -52.23 7.87 -17.42
CA SER A 57 -50.76 7.87 -17.57
C SER A 57 -50.04 7.04 -16.50
N GLY A 58 -49.14 6.13 -16.87
CA GLY A 58 -48.31 5.37 -15.92
C GLY A 58 -47.03 6.06 -15.46
N LYS A 59 -46.79 7.31 -15.89
CA LYS A 59 -45.53 8.01 -15.63
C LYS A 59 -45.43 8.51 -14.17
N PRO A 60 -44.24 8.43 -13.52
CA PRO A 60 -44.00 9.08 -12.24
C PRO A 60 -44.00 10.61 -12.39
N LYS A 61 -44.29 11.32 -11.30
CA LYS A 61 -44.14 12.78 -11.24
C LYS A 61 -42.66 13.15 -11.31
N VAL A 62 -42.34 14.15 -12.12
CA VAL A 62 -40.98 14.65 -12.28
C VAL A 62 -40.92 16.18 -12.24
N LEU A 63 -39.77 16.71 -11.82
CA LEU A 63 -39.41 18.12 -11.99
C LEU A 63 -38.01 18.18 -12.59
N PHE A 64 -37.84 18.83 -13.75
CA PHE A 64 -36.55 18.87 -14.44
C PHE A 64 -35.76 20.14 -14.11
N GLU A 65 -34.51 19.95 -13.66
CA GLU A 65 -33.60 21.01 -13.24
C GLU A 65 -32.53 21.30 -14.29
N GLY A 66 -32.83 22.23 -15.20
CA GLY A 66 -31.89 22.58 -16.28
C GLY A 66 -30.56 23.19 -15.83
N HIS A 67 -30.46 23.65 -14.58
CA HIS A 67 -29.21 24.09 -13.98
C HIS A 67 -28.36 22.93 -13.42
N ALA A 68 -28.99 21.84 -13.01
CA ALA A 68 -28.30 20.58 -12.75
C ALA A 68 -27.77 19.98 -14.06
N PHE A 69 -28.59 20.02 -15.12
CA PHE A 69 -28.21 19.55 -16.46
C PHE A 69 -27.01 20.31 -17.04
N HIS A 70 -26.97 21.65 -16.86
CA HIS A 70 -25.81 22.47 -17.21
C HIS A 70 -24.53 21.98 -16.52
N ARG A 71 -24.59 21.73 -15.20
CA ARG A 71 -23.42 21.28 -14.42
C ARG A 71 -22.95 19.89 -14.84
N LEU A 72 -23.88 18.95 -15.01
CA LEU A 72 -23.57 17.56 -15.38
C LEU A 72 -23.03 17.42 -16.81
N THR A 73 -23.34 18.38 -17.69
CA THR A 73 -22.85 18.38 -19.09
C THR A 73 -21.66 19.32 -19.30
N GLY A 74 -21.11 19.94 -18.25
CA GLY A 74 -20.04 20.93 -18.36
C GLY A 74 -20.42 22.17 -19.18
N GLY A 75 -21.72 22.50 -19.23
CA GLY A 75 -22.25 23.64 -19.98
C GLY A 75 -22.36 23.46 -21.49
N ARG A 76 -22.09 22.26 -22.02
CA ARG A 76 -22.05 21.95 -23.46
C ARG A 76 -23.26 22.44 -24.27
N TYR A 77 -24.46 22.40 -23.68
CA TYR A 77 -25.71 22.70 -24.38
C TYR A 77 -26.31 24.08 -24.09
N SER A 78 -25.61 24.95 -23.34
CA SER A 78 -26.21 26.20 -22.85
C SER A 78 -26.38 27.30 -23.90
N SER A 79 -25.58 27.29 -24.97
CA SER A 79 -25.70 28.22 -26.09
C SER A 79 -26.86 27.84 -27.02
N GLU A 80 -26.99 26.54 -27.35
CA GLU A 80 -27.96 26.03 -28.32
C GLU A 80 -29.33 25.75 -27.70
N HIS A 81 -29.37 25.38 -26.42
CA HIS A 81 -30.59 25.01 -25.69
C HIS A 81 -30.72 25.75 -24.34
N PRO A 82 -30.80 27.09 -24.33
CA PRO A 82 -30.80 27.89 -23.10
C PRO A 82 -32.01 27.66 -22.17
N ASP A 83 -33.09 27.05 -22.68
CA ASP A 83 -34.27 26.68 -21.88
C ASP A 83 -34.14 25.31 -21.18
N ILE A 84 -33.18 24.50 -21.63
CA ILE A 84 -32.88 23.16 -21.09
C ILE A 84 -31.58 23.17 -20.28
N SER A 85 -30.57 23.94 -20.68
CA SER A 85 -29.26 24.03 -20.03
C SER A 85 -28.92 25.47 -19.72
N HIS A 86 -28.78 25.81 -18.43
CA HIS A 86 -28.54 27.19 -17.99
C HIS A 86 -27.83 27.24 -16.62
N PRO A 87 -26.89 28.18 -16.38
CA PRO A 87 -26.02 28.14 -15.20
C PRO A 87 -26.68 28.54 -13.88
N LYS A 88 -27.81 29.27 -13.90
CA LYS A 88 -28.47 29.80 -12.70
C LYS A 88 -29.89 29.26 -12.57
N TRP A 89 -30.26 28.88 -11.36
CA TRP A 89 -31.63 28.50 -11.03
C TRP A 89 -32.61 29.66 -11.29
N SER A 90 -33.76 29.37 -11.92
CA SER A 90 -34.78 30.38 -12.19
C SER A 90 -36.20 29.80 -12.17
N ARG A 91 -37.04 30.31 -11.26
CA ARG A 91 -38.46 29.92 -11.15
C ARG A 91 -39.26 30.13 -12.44
N ARG A 92 -38.88 31.10 -13.27
CA ARG A 92 -39.59 31.43 -14.52
C ARG A 92 -39.42 30.39 -15.62
N ARG A 93 -38.48 29.45 -15.47
CA ARG A 93 -38.13 28.44 -16.48
C ARG A 93 -38.81 27.09 -16.27
N TYR A 94 -39.56 26.92 -15.19
CA TYR A 94 -40.42 25.74 -15.01
C TYR A 94 -41.69 25.87 -15.85
N SER A 95 -42.16 24.74 -16.37
CA SER A 95 -43.33 24.70 -17.25
C SER A 95 -44.66 24.95 -16.53
N GLY A 96 -44.69 24.90 -15.19
CA GLY A 96 -45.89 25.07 -14.38
C GLY A 96 -46.90 23.92 -14.47
N SER A 97 -46.59 22.83 -15.19
CA SER A 97 -47.47 21.65 -15.32
C SER A 97 -46.69 20.34 -15.39
N LEU A 98 -47.26 19.26 -14.86
CA LEU A 98 -46.62 17.93 -14.86
C LEU A 98 -46.32 17.42 -16.28
N ALA A 99 -47.22 17.70 -17.24
CA ALA A 99 -47.02 17.35 -18.64
C ALA A 99 -45.94 18.22 -19.32
N GLY A 100 -45.77 19.46 -18.87
CA GLY A 100 -44.72 20.35 -19.35
C GLY A 100 -43.33 19.92 -18.88
N GLU A 101 -43.19 19.46 -17.63
CA GLU A 101 -41.90 18.97 -17.10
C GLU A 101 -41.43 17.69 -17.82
N TRP A 102 -42.37 16.79 -18.14
CA TRP A 102 -42.05 15.63 -18.98
C TRP A 102 -41.56 16.03 -20.37
N ARG A 103 -42.17 17.05 -21.01
CA ARG A 103 -41.67 17.56 -22.30
C ARG A 103 -40.25 18.14 -22.20
N ARG A 104 -39.93 18.84 -21.11
CA ARG A 104 -38.58 19.38 -20.86
C ARG A 104 -37.56 18.25 -20.65
N LEU A 105 -37.92 17.25 -19.84
CA LEU A 105 -37.08 16.08 -19.61
C LEU A 105 -36.86 15.27 -20.90
N ASP A 106 -37.91 15.04 -21.69
CA ASP A 106 -37.82 14.33 -22.97
C ASP A 106 -36.92 15.08 -23.96
N ALA A 107 -36.98 16.42 -23.98
CA ALA A 107 -36.08 17.26 -24.78
C ALA A 107 -34.62 17.15 -24.31
N ALA A 108 -34.37 17.19 -23.00
CA ALA A 108 -33.05 17.00 -22.42
C ALA A 108 -32.49 15.59 -22.70
N CYS A 109 -33.33 14.56 -22.65
CA CYS A 109 -32.94 13.17 -22.92
C CYS A 109 -32.47 12.94 -24.36
N ARG A 110 -32.92 13.78 -25.32
CA ARG A 110 -32.42 13.74 -26.70
C ARG A 110 -31.01 14.33 -26.85
N LEU A 111 -30.56 15.13 -25.89
CA LEU A 111 -29.22 15.73 -25.87
C LEU A 111 -28.23 14.86 -25.10
N ASP A 112 -28.58 14.51 -23.86
CA ASP A 112 -27.77 13.65 -23.00
C ASP A 112 -28.69 12.95 -21.99
N ARG A 113 -29.05 11.70 -22.30
CA ARG A 113 -30.06 10.94 -21.54
C ARG A 113 -29.65 10.73 -20.09
N THR A 114 -28.43 10.28 -19.84
CA THR A 114 -27.95 10.01 -18.48
C THR A 114 -27.94 11.28 -17.64
N ALA A 115 -27.36 12.38 -18.16
CA ALA A 115 -27.36 13.65 -17.45
C ALA A 115 -28.78 14.21 -17.26
N ALA A 116 -29.68 14.02 -18.23
CA ALA A 116 -31.06 14.48 -18.15
C ALA A 116 -31.85 13.77 -17.04
N LEU A 117 -31.76 12.43 -16.98
CA LEU A 117 -32.43 11.64 -15.95
C LEU A 117 -31.88 11.96 -14.56
N GLN A 118 -30.57 12.18 -14.44
CA GLN A 118 -29.92 12.63 -13.20
C GLN A 118 -30.37 14.03 -12.77
N SER A 119 -30.72 14.88 -13.73
CA SER A 119 -31.12 16.27 -13.51
C SER A 119 -32.61 16.45 -13.18
N ALA A 120 -33.38 15.38 -13.01
CA ALA A 120 -34.79 15.47 -12.63
C ALA A 120 -35.03 14.90 -11.22
N SER A 121 -35.99 15.44 -10.48
CA SER A 121 -36.56 14.77 -9.30
C SER A 121 -37.64 13.79 -9.73
N TRP A 122 -37.84 12.72 -8.96
CA TRP A 122 -38.71 11.61 -9.35
C TRP A 122 -39.65 11.14 -8.22
N GLY A 123 -40.87 10.78 -8.60
CA GLY A 123 -41.81 9.99 -7.79
C GLY A 123 -42.39 10.73 -6.58
N LEU A 124 -42.96 9.95 -5.65
CA LEU A 124 -43.67 10.45 -4.45
C LEU A 124 -42.77 11.29 -3.53
N PHE A 125 -41.48 10.99 -3.47
CA PHE A 125 -40.55 11.66 -2.56
C PHE A 125 -39.68 12.72 -3.26
N GLN A 126 -39.88 12.95 -4.56
CA GLN A 126 -39.13 13.94 -5.35
C GLN A 126 -37.59 13.80 -5.19
N ILE A 127 -37.09 12.57 -5.21
CA ILE A 127 -35.65 12.31 -5.11
C ILE A 127 -34.97 12.71 -6.42
N MET A 128 -33.96 13.57 -6.35
CA MET A 128 -33.15 13.92 -7.53
C MET A 128 -32.44 12.70 -8.11
N GLY A 129 -32.48 12.54 -9.43
CA GLY A 129 -31.95 11.38 -10.14
C GLY A 129 -30.44 11.20 -9.96
N PHE A 130 -29.66 12.26 -9.78
CA PHE A 130 -28.24 12.15 -9.44
C PHE A 130 -27.99 11.47 -8.08
N ASN A 131 -29.02 11.30 -7.24
CA ASN A 131 -28.94 10.55 -5.99
C ASN A 131 -29.23 9.04 -6.16
N TYR A 132 -29.38 8.53 -7.40
CA TYR A 132 -29.60 7.10 -7.65
C TYR A 132 -28.64 6.15 -6.90
N PRO A 133 -27.33 6.47 -6.69
CA PRO A 133 -26.44 5.57 -5.97
C PRO A 133 -26.83 5.41 -4.49
N TYR A 134 -27.34 6.48 -3.87
CA TYR A 134 -27.81 6.49 -2.49
C TYR A 134 -29.15 5.78 -2.30
N CYS A 135 -29.89 5.56 -3.40
CA CYS A 135 -31.08 4.72 -3.40
C CYS A 135 -30.77 3.23 -3.60
N GLY A 136 -29.48 2.87 -3.74
CA GLY A 136 -29.05 1.49 -4.00
C GLY A 136 -29.39 1.02 -5.41
N CYS A 137 -29.31 1.92 -6.40
CA CYS A 137 -29.43 1.58 -7.82
C CYS A 137 -28.06 1.67 -8.50
N GLU A 138 -27.81 0.78 -9.46
CA GLU A 138 -26.54 0.67 -10.19
C GLU A 138 -26.33 1.82 -11.18
N ASP A 139 -27.42 2.28 -11.79
CA ASP A 139 -27.44 3.42 -12.68
C ASP A 139 -28.75 4.22 -12.53
N VAL A 140 -28.79 5.38 -13.16
CA VAL A 140 -29.96 6.25 -13.15
C VAL A 140 -31.16 5.63 -13.89
N GLU A 141 -30.93 4.76 -14.88
CA GLU A 141 -32.01 4.08 -15.62
C GLU A 141 -32.74 3.08 -14.73
N THR A 142 -32.01 2.30 -13.93
CA THR A 142 -32.54 1.36 -12.93
C THR A 142 -33.33 2.11 -11.86
N PHE A 143 -32.81 3.25 -11.40
CA PHE A 143 -33.55 4.13 -10.50
C PHE A 143 -34.85 4.60 -11.14
N VAL A 144 -34.82 5.10 -12.37
CA VAL A 144 -36.03 5.53 -13.09
C VAL A 144 -37.01 4.38 -13.27
N ALA A 145 -36.55 3.18 -13.66
CA ALA A 145 -37.39 1.99 -13.83
C ALA A 145 -38.14 1.62 -12.55
N LYS A 146 -37.46 1.62 -11.39
CA LYS A 146 -38.09 1.39 -10.09
C LYS A 146 -39.09 2.47 -9.71
N GLN A 147 -38.87 3.72 -10.13
CA GLN A 147 -39.85 4.81 -9.94
C GLN A 147 -41.13 4.60 -10.75
N TYR A 148 -41.08 3.84 -11.87
CA TYR A 148 -42.24 3.45 -12.67
C TYR A 148 -42.99 2.23 -12.13
N GLU A 149 -42.33 1.36 -11.38
CA GLU A 149 -42.86 0.05 -10.99
C GLU A 149 -44.03 0.15 -10.02
N SER A 150 -43.85 0.85 -8.89
CA SER A 150 -44.92 1.06 -7.90
C SER A 150 -44.59 2.16 -6.89
N ALA A 151 -45.60 2.65 -6.17
CA ALA A 151 -45.43 3.58 -5.07
C ALA A 151 -44.65 2.96 -3.89
N ALA A 152 -44.74 1.64 -3.69
CA ALA A 152 -43.94 0.92 -2.70
C ALA A 152 -42.44 0.94 -3.05
N GLN A 153 -42.08 0.80 -4.32
CA GLN A 153 -40.68 0.94 -4.76
C GLN A 153 -40.18 2.37 -4.62
N GLN A 154 -41.01 3.38 -4.89
CA GLN A 154 -40.66 4.78 -4.63
C GLN A 154 -40.36 5.01 -3.14
N LEU A 155 -41.12 4.37 -2.23
CA LEU A 155 -40.84 4.38 -0.79
C LEU A 155 -39.56 3.63 -0.43
N ALA A 156 -39.32 2.44 -1.00
CA ALA A 156 -38.10 1.69 -0.74
C ALA A 156 -36.82 2.47 -1.14
N LEU A 157 -36.85 3.16 -2.30
CA LEU A 157 -35.77 4.04 -2.74
C LEU A 157 -35.58 5.24 -1.82
N PHE A 158 -36.67 5.82 -1.33
CA PHE A 158 -36.62 6.91 -0.36
C PHE A 158 -36.02 6.47 0.97
N VAL A 159 -36.44 5.32 1.51
CA VAL A 159 -35.92 4.76 2.76
C VAL A 159 -34.40 4.61 2.68
N LYS A 160 -33.90 3.97 1.61
CA LYS A 160 -32.45 3.85 1.37
C LYS A 160 -31.76 5.21 1.31
N PHE A 161 -32.37 6.18 0.61
CA PHE A 161 -31.83 7.53 0.49
C PHE A 161 -31.75 8.28 1.82
N VAL A 162 -32.76 8.15 2.69
CA VAL A 162 -32.82 8.87 3.97
C VAL A 162 -32.13 8.17 5.12
N SER A 163 -31.80 6.88 4.99
CA SER A 163 -31.05 6.11 6.00
C SER A 163 -29.67 6.70 6.32
N ARG A 164 -29.17 7.63 5.49
CA ARG A 164 -27.88 8.30 5.70
C ARG A 164 -28.00 9.56 6.58
N PRO A 165 -26.98 9.88 7.38
CA PRO A 165 -26.88 11.19 8.01
C PRO A 165 -26.65 12.32 6.98
N PRO A 166 -27.10 13.56 7.25
CA PRO A 166 -27.80 13.99 8.46
C PRO A 166 -29.32 13.71 8.45
N LEU A 167 -29.86 13.05 7.41
CA LEU A 167 -31.30 12.83 7.22
C LEU A 167 -31.89 11.90 8.30
N LEU A 168 -31.34 10.69 8.47
CA LEU A 168 -31.88 9.72 9.44
C LEU A 168 -31.85 10.23 10.88
N PRO A 169 -30.72 10.77 11.41
CA PRO A 169 -30.70 11.33 12.75
C PRO A 169 -31.72 12.47 12.91
N ALA A 170 -31.84 13.36 11.91
CA ALA A 170 -32.82 14.44 11.95
C ALA A 170 -34.27 13.93 11.96
N LEU A 171 -34.59 12.85 11.24
CA LEU A 171 -35.90 12.21 11.30
C LEU A 171 -36.15 11.55 12.66
N ARG A 172 -35.18 10.80 13.20
CA ARG A 172 -35.27 10.14 14.53
C ARG A 172 -35.47 11.14 15.66
N THR A 173 -34.77 12.27 15.61
CA THR A 173 -34.93 13.34 16.61
C THR A 173 -36.04 14.33 16.27
N ARG A 174 -36.79 14.12 15.17
CA ARG A 174 -37.82 15.05 14.65
C ARG A 174 -37.32 16.49 14.49
N ASN A 175 -36.03 16.65 14.15
CA ASN A 175 -35.44 17.95 13.87
C ASN A 175 -35.79 18.37 12.43
N TRP A 176 -37.01 18.86 12.25
CA TRP A 176 -37.56 19.24 10.95
C TRP A 176 -36.73 20.29 10.21
N LYS A 177 -36.09 21.20 10.96
CA LYS A 177 -35.19 22.22 10.39
C LYS A 177 -33.92 21.60 9.80
N ALA A 178 -33.28 20.69 10.55
CA ALA A 178 -32.10 19.98 10.08
C ALA A 178 -32.43 19.05 8.90
N PHE A 179 -33.56 18.34 8.98
CA PHE A 179 -34.04 17.48 7.89
C PHE A 179 -34.35 18.30 6.63
N ALA A 180 -35.15 19.36 6.74
CA ALA A 180 -35.51 20.21 5.60
C ALA A 180 -34.29 20.87 4.96
N ARG A 181 -33.31 21.33 5.74
CA ARG A 181 -32.05 21.88 5.21
C ARG A 181 -31.25 20.84 4.42
N ALA A 182 -31.20 19.60 4.91
CA ALA A 182 -30.44 18.53 4.30
C ALA A 182 -31.13 17.93 3.07
N TYR A 183 -32.47 17.86 3.09
CA TYR A 183 -33.28 17.26 2.02
C TYR A 183 -33.59 18.26 0.90
N ASN A 184 -34.01 19.47 1.26
CA ASN A 184 -34.46 20.52 0.33
C ASN A 184 -33.40 21.60 0.03
N GLY A 185 -32.23 21.52 0.69
CA GLY A 185 -31.13 22.46 0.49
C GLY A 185 -31.26 23.80 1.25
N PRO A 186 -30.33 24.75 1.06
CA PRO A 186 -30.24 25.98 1.86
C PRO A 186 -31.44 26.94 1.71
N GLY A 187 -32.25 26.80 0.64
CA GLY A 187 -33.48 27.59 0.42
C GLY A 187 -34.72 27.09 1.17
N PHE A 188 -34.62 26.04 1.99
CA PHE A 188 -35.77 25.42 2.66
C PHE A 188 -36.58 26.41 3.53
N ALA A 189 -35.89 27.37 4.16
CA ALA A 189 -36.50 28.35 5.06
C ALA A 189 -37.43 29.33 4.33
N THR A 190 -37.10 29.67 3.07
CA THR A 190 -37.93 30.55 2.23
C THR A 190 -39.25 29.89 1.82
N ASN A 191 -39.30 28.56 1.78
CA ASN A 191 -40.49 27.78 1.42
C ASN A 191 -41.20 27.14 2.63
N HIS A 192 -40.75 27.45 3.85
CA HIS A 192 -41.27 26.96 5.13
C HIS A 192 -41.41 25.43 5.21
N TYR A 193 -40.44 24.68 4.67
CA TYR A 193 -40.48 23.21 4.65
C TYR A 193 -40.48 22.60 6.06
N ASP A 194 -39.73 23.18 6.98
CA ASP A 194 -39.66 22.77 8.39
C ASP A 194 -41.01 22.91 9.11
N GLY A 195 -41.71 24.04 8.93
CA GLY A 195 -43.04 24.25 9.48
C GLY A 195 -44.10 23.31 8.88
N LYS A 196 -44.02 23.05 7.57
CA LYS A 196 -44.93 22.11 6.87
C LYS A 196 -44.78 20.68 7.36
N LEU A 197 -43.54 20.22 7.55
CA LEU A 197 -43.23 18.88 8.08
C LEU A 197 -43.74 18.71 9.51
N ALA A 198 -43.51 19.70 10.38
CA ALA A 198 -44.01 19.68 11.76
C ALA A 198 -45.55 19.63 11.81
N ALA A 199 -46.23 20.42 10.98
CA ALA A 199 -47.69 20.43 10.89
C ALA A 199 -48.26 19.12 10.35
N ALA A 200 -47.63 18.52 9.33
CA ALA A 200 -48.01 17.22 8.77
C ALA A 200 -47.84 16.10 9.82
N TYR A 201 -46.72 16.08 10.52
CA TYR A 201 -46.49 15.13 11.62
C TYR A 201 -47.56 15.24 12.72
N GLY A 202 -47.94 16.46 13.11
CA GLY A 202 -49.01 16.68 14.10
C GLY A 202 -50.40 16.19 13.66
N ARG A 203 -50.66 16.10 12.34
CA ARG A 203 -51.90 15.49 11.82
C ARG A 203 -51.86 13.96 11.95
N TRP A 204 -50.73 13.34 11.59
CA TRP A 204 -50.60 11.88 11.61
C TRP A 204 -50.52 11.27 13.02
N THR A 205 -50.05 12.02 14.02
CA THR A 205 -50.02 11.54 15.42
C THR A 205 -51.36 11.60 16.15
N ARG A 206 -52.36 12.30 15.61
CA ARG A 206 -53.70 12.44 16.23
C ARG A 206 -54.71 11.35 15.81
N SER A 207 -54.32 10.37 14.98
CA SER A 207 -55.16 9.22 14.60
C SER A 207 -54.83 7.98 15.45
N PRO A 208 -55.79 7.38 16.19
CA PRO A 208 -55.49 6.30 17.13
C PRO A 208 -55.56 4.90 16.49
N SER A 209 -54.49 4.09 16.62
CA SER A 209 -54.59 2.63 16.51
C SER A 209 -53.75 1.89 17.58
N ARG A 210 -54.53 1.32 18.52
CA ARG A 210 -54.34 0.32 19.58
C ARG A 210 -53.25 -0.78 19.49
N THR A 211 -52.85 -1.22 20.70
CA THR A 211 -52.26 -2.51 21.17
C THR A 211 -50.75 -2.74 20.99
N GLY A 212 -49.99 -3.27 21.96
CA GLY A 212 -50.28 -3.76 23.32
C GLY A 212 -48.99 -4.03 24.12
N LYS A 213 -49.07 -3.92 25.46
CA LYS A 213 -48.01 -4.21 26.43
C LYS A 213 -48.11 -5.66 26.93
N ALA A 214 -46.98 -6.26 27.31
CA ALA A 214 -46.93 -7.33 28.31
C ALA A 214 -45.62 -7.24 29.14
N SER A 215 -45.75 -7.44 30.45
CA SER A 215 -44.72 -7.60 31.50
C SER A 215 -44.13 -9.03 31.48
N ALA A 216 -43.06 -9.45 32.18
CA ALA A 216 -42.80 -9.37 33.62
C ALA A 216 -41.42 -10.02 34.01
N THR A 217 -40.70 -9.39 34.95
CA THR A 217 -40.10 -9.91 36.22
C THR A 217 -38.87 -10.87 36.30
N GLN A 218 -37.79 -10.34 36.92
CA GLN A 218 -36.79 -10.84 37.91
C GLN A 218 -35.79 -12.01 37.65
N ARG A 219 -34.50 -11.75 37.93
CA ARG A 219 -33.76 -12.18 39.15
C ARG A 219 -32.33 -11.56 39.26
N ARG A 220 -31.87 -11.33 40.49
CA ARG A 220 -30.55 -10.77 40.93
C ARG A 220 -29.53 -11.87 41.25
N ALA A 221 -28.22 -11.58 41.10
CA ALA A 221 -27.09 -11.89 42.02
C ALA A 221 -25.77 -11.27 41.47
N ALA A 222 -25.11 -10.36 42.22
CA ALA A 222 -23.80 -10.51 42.92
C ALA A 222 -22.55 -10.29 42.03
N GLU A 223 -21.82 -9.16 42.18
CA GLU A 223 -20.56 -8.96 42.95
C GLU A 223 -19.35 -9.74 42.38
N SER A 224 -18.42 -9.10 41.65
CA SER A 224 -17.16 -8.44 42.09
C SER A 224 -16.18 -9.33 42.86
N THR A 225 -15.02 -9.65 42.27
CA THR A 225 -13.65 -9.40 42.82
C THR A 225 -12.55 -10.04 41.97
N SER A 226 -11.49 -9.25 41.71
CA SER A 226 -10.05 -9.57 41.72
C SER A 226 -9.54 -10.94 41.24
N THR A 227 -8.64 -10.94 40.25
CA THR A 227 -7.59 -11.96 40.08
C THR A 227 -6.27 -11.36 39.58
N LEU A 228 -5.48 -10.79 40.50
CA LEU A 228 -4.03 -10.97 40.42
C LEU A 228 -3.68 -12.30 41.11
N PRO A 229 -2.84 -13.17 40.52
CA PRO A 229 -2.44 -14.43 41.14
C PRO A 229 -1.54 -14.19 42.37
N PRO A 230 -1.63 -15.03 43.41
CA PRO A 230 -0.83 -14.90 44.62
C PRO A 230 0.64 -15.22 44.35
N GLY A 231 1.57 -14.35 44.76
CA GLY A 231 2.97 -14.74 44.95
C GLY A 231 4.11 -13.84 44.45
N ARG A 232 3.89 -12.58 44.01
CA ARG A 232 4.97 -11.57 43.85
C ARG A 232 4.45 -10.14 44.06
N GLU A 233 5.09 -9.37 44.94
CA GLU A 233 4.69 -8.01 45.31
C GLU A 233 5.41 -6.87 44.56
N SER A 234 6.39 -7.15 43.69
CA SER A 234 6.94 -6.18 42.71
C SER A 234 7.94 -6.85 41.75
N PHE A 235 8.24 -6.20 40.61
CA PHE A 235 9.40 -6.55 39.78
C PHE A 235 10.67 -5.90 40.38
N ALA A 236 11.67 -6.72 40.69
CA ALA A 236 12.99 -6.24 41.12
C ALA A 236 13.89 -5.98 39.89
N ALA A 237 14.62 -4.86 39.95
CA ALA A 237 15.64 -4.49 38.98
C ALA A 237 16.92 -5.31 39.16
N VAL A 238 17.55 -5.69 38.05
CA VAL A 238 18.87 -6.35 38.05
C VAL A 238 19.84 -5.50 37.24
N ALA A 239 20.57 -4.66 37.96
CA ALA A 239 21.99 -4.40 37.69
C ALA A 239 22.74 -5.20 38.79
N GLU A 240 23.76 -6.00 38.51
CA GLU A 240 25.10 -5.50 38.22
C GLU A 240 26.07 -6.64 37.84
N ILE A 241 27.06 -6.26 37.01
CA ILE A 241 28.46 -6.72 36.96
C ILE A 241 28.73 -8.15 36.47
N ARG A 242 28.93 -8.27 35.15
CA ARG A 242 29.91 -9.20 34.55
C ARG A 242 31.12 -8.38 34.10
N ARG A 243 32.32 -8.81 34.52
CA ARG A 243 33.59 -8.26 34.05
C ARG A 243 33.67 -8.41 32.52
N GLU A 244 33.72 -7.29 31.82
CA GLU A 244 33.85 -7.23 30.37
C GLU A 244 35.22 -7.76 29.94
N ASN A 245 35.21 -8.81 29.11
CA ASN A 245 36.32 -9.11 28.22
C ASN A 245 36.12 -8.20 26.99
N PRO A 246 37.08 -7.36 26.57
CA PRO A 246 36.84 -6.24 25.65
C PRO A 246 36.66 -6.64 24.17
N ARG A 247 36.19 -7.86 23.89
CA ARG A 247 35.90 -8.39 22.55
C ARG A 247 34.51 -9.00 22.53
N ARG A 248 33.59 -8.36 21.81
CA ARG A 248 32.17 -8.71 21.80
C ARG A 248 31.89 -9.87 20.82
N ARG A 249 31.07 -10.84 21.23
CA ARG A 249 30.79 -12.12 20.57
C ARG A 249 29.27 -12.29 20.45
N ASN A 250 28.66 -11.67 19.44
CA ASN A 250 27.20 -11.50 19.39
C ASN A 250 26.53 -12.20 18.17
N VAL A 251 26.92 -13.42 17.79
CA VAL A 251 26.12 -14.18 16.81
C VAL A 251 24.90 -14.78 17.48
N ARG A 252 23.74 -14.65 16.82
CA ARG A 252 22.50 -15.29 17.25
C ARG A 252 22.20 -16.52 16.37
N PRO A 253 21.65 -17.61 16.93
CA PRO A 253 21.22 -18.76 16.13
C PRO A 253 20.18 -18.35 15.08
N ASP A 254 20.22 -18.98 13.90
CA ASP A 254 19.20 -18.78 12.86
C ASP A 254 17.83 -19.30 13.37
N ALA A 255 16.76 -18.51 13.18
CA ALA A 255 15.40 -18.98 13.43
C ALA A 255 15.07 -20.16 12.52
N VAL A 256 14.26 -21.12 12.96
CA VAL A 256 13.87 -22.27 12.12
C VAL A 256 13.03 -21.76 10.93
N ASP A 257 13.49 -21.98 9.69
CA ASP A 257 12.75 -21.70 8.46
C ASP A 257 12.66 -22.98 7.64
N LEU A 258 11.44 -23.47 7.43
CA LEU A 258 11.18 -24.72 6.70
C LEU A 258 11.48 -24.63 5.20
N ARG A 259 11.80 -23.43 4.67
CA ARG A 259 12.18 -23.20 3.27
C ARG A 259 13.68 -23.32 3.03
N ASP A 260 14.49 -23.42 4.09
CA ASP A 260 15.91 -23.67 3.97
C ASP A 260 16.16 -24.99 3.23
N TRP A 261 16.95 -24.95 2.16
CA TRP A 261 17.30 -26.17 1.45
C TRP A 261 18.40 -26.92 2.19
N GLU A 262 18.14 -28.19 2.51
CA GLU A 262 19.14 -29.07 3.09
C GLU A 262 20.19 -29.45 2.05
N TYR A 263 21.46 -29.41 2.44
CA TYR A 263 22.56 -29.88 1.62
C TYR A 263 22.46 -31.40 1.45
N ARG A 264 22.64 -31.86 0.21
CA ARG A 264 22.71 -33.27 -0.13
C ARG A 264 24.08 -33.55 -0.78
N PRO A 265 24.96 -34.32 -0.12
CA PRO A 265 26.32 -34.54 -0.60
C PRO A 265 26.36 -35.29 -1.93
N ASN A 266 27.33 -34.97 -2.79
CA ASN A 266 27.55 -35.72 -4.02
C ASN A 266 28.22 -37.07 -3.71
N ILE A 267 27.62 -38.15 -4.21
CA ILE A 267 28.12 -39.52 -4.02
C ILE A 267 29.38 -39.79 -4.86
N ALA A 268 29.64 -38.99 -5.90
CA ALA A 268 30.77 -39.19 -6.80
C ALA A 268 32.13 -38.79 -6.21
N ILE A 269 32.15 -38.03 -5.12
CA ILE A 269 33.38 -37.46 -4.54
C ILE A 269 33.63 -38.10 -3.18
N ALA A 270 34.72 -38.84 -3.06
CA ALA A 270 35.19 -39.37 -1.78
C ALA A 270 36.13 -38.35 -1.12
N PRO A 271 35.83 -37.88 0.11
CA PRO A 271 36.73 -37.01 0.86
C PRO A 271 38.07 -37.69 1.18
N ASP A 272 39.16 -36.92 1.12
CA ASP A 272 40.47 -37.38 1.57
C ASP A 272 40.50 -37.57 3.10
N ALA A 273 41.50 -38.31 3.62
CA ALA A 273 41.63 -38.52 5.06
C ALA A 273 41.95 -37.23 5.87
N ARG A 274 42.38 -36.18 5.18
CA ARG A 274 42.67 -34.84 5.73
C ARG A 274 42.56 -33.82 4.61
N LEU A 275 42.14 -32.61 4.94
CA LEU A 275 42.07 -31.48 4.02
C LEU A 275 42.76 -30.28 4.66
N ILE A 276 43.85 -29.82 4.05
CA ILE A 276 44.59 -28.63 4.49
C ILE A 276 44.13 -27.46 3.61
N PRO A 277 43.70 -26.33 4.19
CA PRO A 277 43.32 -25.16 3.42
C PRO A 277 44.52 -24.52 2.72
N ASN A 278 44.31 -23.99 1.52
CA ASN A 278 45.14 -22.89 1.01
C ASN A 278 44.67 -21.61 1.71
N ASP A 279 45.56 -20.69 2.10
CA ASP A 279 45.18 -19.40 2.68
C ASP A 279 45.13 -18.34 1.55
N PRO A 280 43.96 -18.08 0.93
CA PRO A 280 43.87 -17.30 -0.31
C PRO A 280 44.08 -15.79 -0.09
N ALA A 281 43.91 -15.32 1.15
CA ALA A 281 43.98 -13.92 1.53
C ALA A 281 44.46 -13.77 2.98
N SER A 282 44.81 -12.55 3.39
CA SER A 282 45.26 -12.33 4.76
C SER A 282 44.15 -12.56 5.79
N THR A 283 44.50 -13.25 6.89
CA THR A 283 43.65 -13.42 8.08
C THR A 283 42.95 -12.11 8.50
N LYS A 284 41.63 -12.18 8.61
CA LYS A 284 40.76 -11.05 8.93
C LYS A 284 40.88 -10.61 10.39
N GLN A 285 40.58 -9.34 10.64
CA GLN A 285 40.58 -8.71 11.96
C GLN A 285 39.29 -7.89 12.17
N GLN A 286 38.33 -8.42 12.92
CA GLN A 286 37.07 -7.70 13.21
C GLN A 286 37.22 -6.58 14.26
N GLY A 287 38.33 -6.57 15.01
CA GLY A 287 38.58 -5.58 16.06
C GLY A 287 37.60 -5.69 17.23
N GLN A 288 37.01 -4.57 17.64
CA GLN A 288 36.03 -4.50 18.72
C GLN A 288 34.57 -4.57 18.22
N SER A 289 34.35 -4.79 16.93
CA SER A 289 33.01 -4.89 16.33
C SER A 289 32.39 -6.28 16.50
N ASN A 290 31.06 -6.36 16.45
CA ASN A 290 30.30 -7.62 16.42
C ASN A 290 30.12 -8.20 15.01
N ALA A 291 30.93 -7.76 14.05
CA ALA A 291 30.83 -8.08 12.63
C ALA A 291 31.32 -9.49 12.23
N CYS A 292 31.47 -10.41 13.19
CA CYS A 292 32.03 -11.75 12.97
C CYS A 292 31.35 -12.53 11.84
N THR A 293 30.02 -12.42 11.68
CA THR A 293 29.27 -13.02 10.55
C THR A 293 29.75 -12.53 9.19
N GLY A 294 29.86 -11.21 9.01
CA GLY A 294 30.34 -10.61 7.78
C GLY A 294 31.80 -10.95 7.47
N PHE A 295 32.67 -10.97 8.49
CA PHE A 295 34.07 -11.35 8.31
C PHE A 295 34.25 -12.84 8.00
N ALA A 296 33.49 -13.72 8.64
CA ALA A 296 33.52 -15.15 8.34
C ALA A 296 33.00 -15.44 6.93
N LEU A 297 31.93 -14.75 6.50
CA LEU A 297 31.42 -14.87 5.13
C LEU A 297 32.42 -14.30 4.10
N ALA A 298 33.10 -13.19 4.40
CA ALA A 298 34.16 -12.64 3.56
C ALA A 298 35.27 -13.67 3.31
N THR A 299 35.73 -14.35 4.37
CA THR A 299 36.70 -15.44 4.27
C THR A 299 36.17 -16.55 3.37
N VAL A 300 34.94 -17.04 3.59
CA VAL A 300 34.34 -18.09 2.74
C VAL A 300 34.32 -17.69 1.25
N ILE A 301 33.96 -16.44 0.93
CA ILE A 301 33.95 -15.94 -0.45
C ILE A 301 35.35 -15.96 -1.06
N GLU A 302 36.39 -15.61 -0.30
CA GLU A 302 37.79 -15.65 -0.77
C GLU A 302 38.24 -17.07 -1.12
N TYR A 303 37.86 -18.08 -0.32
CA TYR A 303 38.11 -19.49 -0.64
C TYR A 303 37.36 -19.94 -1.89
N LEU A 304 36.11 -19.51 -2.06
CA LEU A 304 35.32 -19.83 -3.26
C LEU A 304 35.91 -19.19 -4.52
N LEU A 305 36.47 -17.98 -4.42
CA LEU A 305 37.16 -17.31 -5.52
C LEU A 305 38.45 -18.07 -5.90
N ASP A 306 39.28 -18.41 -4.92
CA ASP A 306 40.54 -19.16 -5.13
C ASP A 306 40.26 -20.52 -5.77
N ARG A 307 39.33 -21.29 -5.20
CA ARG A 307 38.97 -22.62 -5.69
C ARG A 307 38.36 -22.60 -7.09
N SER A 308 37.67 -21.52 -7.45
CA SER A 308 37.13 -21.33 -8.80
C SER A 308 38.13 -20.70 -9.78
N GLN A 309 39.40 -20.52 -9.35
CA GLN A 309 40.48 -19.90 -10.13
C GLN A 309 40.12 -18.50 -10.63
N ARG A 310 39.32 -17.76 -9.86
CA ARG A 310 38.97 -16.36 -10.12
C ARG A 310 39.95 -15.44 -9.39
N PRO A 311 40.17 -14.21 -9.86
CA PRO A 311 41.01 -13.25 -9.14
C PRO A 311 40.52 -13.06 -7.69
N VAL A 312 41.40 -13.40 -6.74
CA VAL A 312 41.12 -13.24 -5.31
C VAL A 312 41.43 -11.81 -4.93
N GLU A 313 40.40 -11.10 -4.50
CA GLU A 313 40.51 -9.81 -3.84
C GLU A 313 40.07 -9.96 -2.39
N THR A 314 40.66 -9.14 -1.52
CA THR A 314 40.27 -9.11 -0.11
C THR A 314 38.86 -8.54 0.01
N MET A 315 37.91 -9.33 0.53
CA MET A 315 36.49 -8.99 0.65
C MET A 315 36.18 -8.17 1.91
N SER A 316 35.23 -7.25 1.81
CA SER A 316 34.79 -6.41 2.92
C SER A 316 33.88 -7.17 3.87
N GLY A 317 34.40 -7.51 5.06
CA GLY A 317 33.59 -8.07 6.14
C GLY A 317 32.55 -7.09 6.67
N TYR A 318 32.85 -5.79 6.67
CA TYR A 318 31.91 -4.75 7.13
C TYR A 318 30.75 -4.52 6.17
N MET A 319 30.97 -4.60 4.85
CA MET A 319 29.88 -4.53 3.88
C MET A 319 28.93 -5.71 4.07
N LEU A 320 29.46 -6.94 4.12
CA LEU A 320 28.65 -8.15 4.33
C LEU A 320 27.92 -8.12 5.68
N TYR A 321 28.57 -7.64 6.75
CA TYR A 321 27.92 -7.46 8.04
C TYR A 321 26.82 -6.39 8.00
N SER A 322 27.07 -5.26 7.34
CA SER A 322 26.06 -4.22 7.16
C SER A 322 24.86 -4.74 6.37
N MET A 323 25.06 -5.58 5.35
CA MET A 323 23.95 -6.21 4.61
C MET A 323 23.27 -7.28 5.46
N ALA A 324 24.02 -8.02 6.29
CA ALA A 324 23.47 -9.02 7.18
C ALA A 324 22.42 -8.41 8.12
N ARG A 325 22.76 -7.28 8.76
CA ARG A 325 21.84 -6.55 9.65
C ARG A 325 20.58 -6.03 8.94
N ARG A 326 20.61 -5.79 7.62
CA ARG A 326 19.42 -5.35 6.86
C ARG A 326 18.38 -6.45 6.69
N TYR A 327 18.82 -7.70 6.61
CA TYR A 327 17.96 -8.84 6.33
C TYR A 327 17.80 -9.80 7.49
N ASP A 328 18.32 -9.41 8.64
CA ASP A 328 18.19 -10.21 9.84
C ASP A 328 16.80 -10.07 10.41
N GLU A 329 16.21 -11.19 10.81
CA GLU A 329 14.84 -11.28 11.33
C GLU A 329 14.74 -10.71 12.76
N TRP A 330 15.88 -10.35 13.36
CA TRP A 330 16.03 -9.89 14.75
C TRP A 330 16.35 -8.40 14.89
N ALA A 331 16.41 -7.64 13.80
CA ALA A 331 16.65 -6.21 13.88
C ALA A 331 15.42 -5.51 14.49
N GLU A 332 15.36 -5.38 15.82
CA GLU A 332 14.32 -4.60 16.52
C GLU A 332 14.38 -3.13 16.09
N GLU A 333 13.23 -2.47 15.93
CA GLU A 333 13.11 -1.04 15.57
C GLU A 333 14.04 -0.18 16.44
N GLY A 334 14.89 0.62 15.80
CA GLY A 334 15.72 1.63 16.49
C GLY A 334 17.05 1.17 17.08
N ASP A 335 17.49 -0.08 16.90
CA ASP A 335 18.78 -0.52 17.43
C ASP A 335 19.96 -0.06 16.53
N GLU A 336 20.47 1.15 16.78
CA GLU A 336 21.77 1.61 16.26
C GLU A 336 22.95 0.86 16.91
N SER A 337 22.69 0.05 17.94
CA SER A 337 23.75 -0.68 18.63
C SER A 337 24.31 -1.80 17.76
N ASP A 338 25.61 -2.03 17.88
CA ASP A 338 26.33 -3.14 17.25
C ASP A 338 25.87 -4.45 17.92
N SER A 339 24.67 -4.94 17.61
CA SER A 339 24.01 -6.04 18.33
C SER A 339 24.28 -7.43 17.76
N GLY A 340 25.05 -7.52 16.67
CA GLY A 340 25.37 -8.78 15.97
C GLY A 340 24.53 -9.03 14.72
N SER A 341 24.60 -10.24 14.16
CA SER A 341 23.66 -10.72 13.13
C SER A 341 23.60 -12.25 13.09
N SER A 342 22.65 -12.80 12.35
CA SER A 342 22.54 -14.23 12.01
C SER A 342 23.37 -14.61 10.77
N LEU A 343 23.63 -15.92 10.57
CA LEU A 343 24.32 -16.39 9.36
C LEU A 343 23.41 -16.28 8.15
N ARG A 344 22.12 -16.64 8.29
CA ARG A 344 21.13 -16.50 7.22
C ARG A 344 20.97 -15.05 6.78
N GLY A 345 20.98 -14.09 7.71
CA GLY A 345 20.94 -12.66 7.38
C GLY A 345 22.09 -12.26 6.45
N ALA A 346 23.32 -12.73 6.74
CA ALA A 346 24.49 -12.47 5.91
C ALA A 346 24.39 -13.12 4.51
N LEU A 347 23.90 -14.36 4.43
CA LEU A 347 23.67 -15.06 3.16
C LEU A 347 22.59 -14.37 2.31
N LYS A 348 21.49 -13.94 2.94
CA LYS A 348 20.44 -13.13 2.30
C LYS A 348 21.02 -11.82 1.77
N GLY A 349 21.88 -11.16 2.55
CA GLY A 349 22.61 -9.96 2.15
C GLY A 349 23.48 -10.16 0.92
N TRP A 350 24.29 -11.22 0.92
CA TRP A 350 25.14 -11.56 -0.23
C TRP A 350 24.31 -11.93 -1.46
N SER A 351 23.23 -12.71 -1.30
CA SER A 351 22.30 -13.08 -2.38
C SER A 351 21.76 -11.88 -3.14
N ARG A 352 21.40 -10.83 -2.39
CA ARG A 352 20.69 -9.67 -2.93
C ARG A 352 21.60 -8.56 -3.42
N HIS A 353 22.85 -8.50 -2.95
CA HIS A 353 23.75 -7.38 -3.24
C HIS A 353 25.10 -7.77 -3.85
N GLY A 354 25.49 -9.05 -3.78
CA GLY A 354 26.85 -9.47 -4.10
C GLY A 354 27.86 -9.07 -3.01
N ALA A 355 29.15 -9.17 -3.32
CA ALA A 355 30.24 -8.95 -2.35
C ALA A 355 31.27 -7.94 -2.87
N SER A 356 31.44 -6.87 -2.11
CA SER A 356 32.38 -5.79 -2.44
C SER A 356 33.75 -6.02 -1.83
N ALA A 357 34.80 -5.59 -2.54
CA ALA A 357 36.16 -5.66 -2.03
C ALA A 357 36.42 -4.63 -0.90
N GLU A 358 37.27 -5.02 0.06
CA GLU A 358 37.59 -4.28 1.28
C GLU A 358 38.10 -2.86 0.99
N ARG A 359 38.85 -2.67 -0.10
CA ARG A 359 39.39 -1.36 -0.47
C ARG A 359 38.32 -0.28 -0.59
N LEU A 360 37.09 -0.67 -0.96
CA LEU A 360 35.93 0.21 -1.16
C LEU A 360 35.10 0.41 0.12
N TRP A 361 35.16 -0.55 1.07
CA TRP A 361 34.42 -0.48 2.33
C TRP A 361 35.26 -1.05 3.48
N ARG A 362 36.01 -0.18 4.16
CA ARG A 362 37.05 -0.56 5.14
C ARG A 362 36.60 -0.53 6.60
N THR A 363 35.53 0.17 6.92
CA THR A 363 35.09 0.42 8.30
C THR A 363 33.64 0.02 8.49
N LEU A 364 33.19 -0.06 9.74
CA LEU A 364 31.80 -0.34 10.08
C LEU A 364 30.85 0.73 9.49
N GLN A 365 31.31 1.98 9.42
CA GLN A 365 30.58 3.05 8.78
C GLN A 365 30.57 2.85 7.26
N MET A 366 29.38 2.89 6.66
CA MET A 366 29.26 2.81 5.21
C MET A 366 30.05 3.94 4.53
N PRO A 367 30.85 3.65 3.49
CA PRO A 367 31.50 4.66 2.68
C PRO A 367 30.46 5.58 2.02
N LYS A 368 30.88 6.80 1.70
CA LYS A 368 30.05 7.69 0.90
C LYS A 368 29.79 7.05 -0.46
N CYS A 369 28.57 7.22 -0.95
CA CYS A 369 28.18 6.74 -2.26
C CYS A 369 29.00 7.50 -3.34
N ASP A 370 29.62 6.76 -4.26
CA ASP A 370 30.54 7.27 -5.30
C ASP A 370 30.13 6.69 -6.66
N VAL A 371 30.68 7.20 -7.76
CA VAL A 371 30.33 6.79 -9.13
C VAL A 371 31.49 6.10 -9.83
N GLY A 372 31.19 5.09 -10.65
CA GLY A 372 32.19 4.39 -11.46
C GLY A 372 32.94 3.29 -10.71
N GLU A 373 34.26 3.19 -10.92
CA GLU A 373 35.07 2.06 -10.41
C GLU A 373 35.28 2.06 -8.88
N SER A 374 35.03 3.20 -8.23
CA SER A 374 35.07 3.36 -6.77
C SER A 374 33.74 3.01 -6.10
N ASP A 375 32.69 2.71 -6.87
CA ASP A 375 31.39 2.37 -6.33
C ASP A 375 31.37 0.93 -5.80
N TRP A 376 31.23 0.80 -4.48
CA TRP A 376 31.16 -0.49 -3.81
C TRP A 376 29.94 -1.32 -4.25
N TRP A 377 28.84 -0.67 -4.65
CA TRP A 377 27.59 -1.31 -5.07
C TRP A 377 27.75 -1.98 -6.45
N LEU A 378 28.35 -1.26 -7.40
CA LEU A 378 28.67 -1.79 -8.74
C LEU A 378 29.83 -2.80 -8.71
N ASP A 379 30.73 -2.70 -7.73
CA ASP A 379 31.75 -3.73 -7.49
C ASP A 379 31.12 -5.02 -6.94
N ALA A 380 30.13 -4.91 -6.05
CA ALA A 380 29.54 -6.05 -5.36
C ALA A 380 28.86 -7.04 -6.33
N VAL A 381 28.16 -6.53 -7.36
CA VAL A 381 27.49 -7.37 -8.36
C VAL A 381 28.44 -8.24 -9.20
N LYS A 382 29.75 -7.98 -9.15
CA LYS A 382 30.78 -8.82 -9.81
C LYS A 382 31.07 -10.12 -9.04
N ARG A 383 30.49 -10.31 -7.87
CA ARG A 383 30.69 -11.50 -7.02
C ARG A 383 29.33 -11.99 -6.48
N PRO A 384 28.40 -12.41 -7.36
CA PRO A 384 27.07 -12.86 -6.94
C PRO A 384 27.15 -14.22 -6.23
N MET A 385 26.20 -14.50 -5.36
CA MET A 385 26.01 -15.84 -4.79
C MET A 385 25.29 -16.74 -5.81
N GLY A 386 25.63 -18.02 -5.82
CA GLY A 386 24.97 -19.04 -6.65
C GLY A 386 23.85 -19.74 -5.89
N ALA A 387 24.23 -20.62 -4.97
CA ALA A 387 23.30 -21.35 -4.12
C ALA A 387 23.85 -21.44 -2.70
N TYR A 388 22.97 -21.60 -1.71
CA TYR A 388 23.34 -21.85 -0.32
C TYR A 388 22.42 -22.93 0.25
N TYR A 389 23.00 -23.84 1.02
CA TYR A 389 22.31 -24.97 1.62
C TYR A 389 22.69 -25.10 3.09
N ARG A 390 21.73 -25.48 3.92
CA ARG A 390 21.97 -25.74 5.34
C ARG A 390 22.50 -27.16 5.51
N ILE A 391 23.52 -27.32 6.34
CA ILE A 391 24.02 -28.63 6.78
C ILE A 391 23.57 -28.83 8.23
N ASP A 392 23.03 -30.00 8.57
CA ASP A 392 22.83 -30.38 9.97
C ASP A 392 24.20 -30.41 10.67
N PRO A 393 24.46 -29.56 11.68
CA PRO A 393 25.74 -29.53 12.38
C PRO A 393 26.13 -30.88 13.00
N LYS A 394 25.17 -31.77 13.28
CA LYS A 394 25.42 -33.11 13.81
C LYS A 394 25.96 -34.08 12.76
N ASN A 395 25.80 -33.76 11.47
CA ASN A 395 26.19 -34.62 10.36
C ASN A 395 27.57 -34.26 9.84
N ILE A 396 28.60 -34.67 10.60
CA ILE A 396 30.02 -34.42 10.29
C ILE A 396 30.40 -34.96 8.90
N ARG A 397 29.84 -36.10 8.49
CA ARG A 397 30.09 -36.72 7.18
C ARG A 397 29.78 -35.75 6.05
N ASP A 398 28.61 -35.11 6.11
CA ASP A 398 28.17 -34.21 5.04
C ASP A 398 29.02 -32.92 5.02
N MET A 399 29.53 -32.48 6.17
CA MET A 399 30.51 -31.38 6.25
C MET A 399 31.85 -31.74 5.59
N HIS A 400 32.35 -32.98 5.75
CA HIS A 400 33.56 -33.42 5.06
C HIS A 400 33.40 -33.42 3.53
N VAL A 401 32.24 -33.88 3.04
CA VAL A 401 31.94 -33.86 1.61
C VAL A 401 31.81 -32.42 1.10
N ALA A 402 31.07 -31.56 1.82
CA ALA A 402 30.93 -30.16 1.45
C ALA A 402 32.27 -29.43 1.39
N LEU A 403 33.17 -29.62 2.37
CA LEU A 403 34.53 -29.06 2.33
C LEU A 403 35.32 -29.57 1.12
N THR A 404 35.17 -30.85 0.79
CA THR A 404 35.82 -31.44 -0.38
C THR A 404 35.25 -30.88 -1.68
N GLU A 405 33.97 -30.51 -1.74
CA GLU A 405 33.32 -29.96 -2.93
C GLU A 405 33.63 -28.47 -3.13
N VAL A 406 33.39 -27.64 -2.11
CA VAL A 406 33.41 -26.17 -2.21
C VAL A 406 34.62 -25.51 -1.54
N GLY A 407 35.38 -26.23 -0.72
CA GLY A 407 36.60 -25.74 -0.07
C GLY A 407 36.41 -24.96 1.23
N ALA A 408 35.22 -24.43 1.52
CA ALA A 408 34.93 -23.75 2.78
C ALA A 408 33.45 -23.87 3.19
N ILE A 409 33.21 -23.92 4.49
CA ILE A 409 31.88 -23.92 5.12
C ILE A 409 31.75 -22.69 6.02
N TYR A 410 30.59 -22.05 5.96
CA TYR A 410 30.23 -20.92 6.80
C TYR A 410 29.52 -21.41 8.07
N ALA A 411 30.09 -21.16 9.25
CA ALA A 411 29.65 -21.81 10.48
C ALA A 411 29.61 -20.86 11.69
N SER A 412 28.82 -21.23 12.69
CA SER A 412 28.77 -20.57 14.00
C SER A 412 28.69 -21.58 15.14
N ALA A 413 29.24 -21.20 16.30
CA ALA A 413 29.19 -21.99 17.52
C ALA A 413 29.21 -21.10 18.77
N TYR A 414 28.75 -21.64 19.90
CA TYR A 414 28.92 -21.03 21.21
C TYR A 414 30.38 -21.16 21.65
N THR A 415 31.05 -20.04 21.86
CA THR A 415 32.43 -20.03 22.34
C THR A 415 32.52 -20.24 23.85
N HIS A 416 33.67 -20.75 24.28
CA HIS A 416 34.02 -21.01 25.68
C HIS A 416 35.45 -20.51 25.95
N THR A 417 35.88 -20.62 27.21
CA THR A 417 37.19 -20.14 27.68
C THR A 417 38.39 -20.72 26.94
N GLY A 418 38.26 -21.88 26.30
CA GLY A 418 39.30 -22.50 25.46
C GLY A 418 39.64 -21.69 24.20
N TRP A 419 38.70 -20.87 23.71
CA TRP A 419 38.97 -19.95 22.58
C TRP A 419 39.90 -18.81 22.99
N ASP A 420 39.84 -18.39 24.26
CA ASP A 420 40.65 -17.31 24.79
C ASP A 420 42.10 -17.75 25.06
N THR A 421 42.34 -19.03 25.36
CA THR A 421 43.69 -19.54 25.64
C THR A 421 44.59 -19.56 24.41
N LEU A 422 44.01 -19.58 23.20
CA LEU A 422 44.74 -19.51 21.94
C LEU A 422 45.16 -18.08 21.54
N LEU A 423 44.83 -17.06 22.34
CA LEU A 423 45.28 -15.69 22.09
C LEU A 423 46.70 -15.46 22.57
N ALA A 424 47.60 -15.22 21.61
CA ALA A 424 48.96 -14.81 21.87
C ALA A 424 49.12 -13.28 21.82
N SER A 425 50.16 -12.77 22.49
CA SER A 425 50.53 -11.34 22.47
C SER A 425 51.14 -10.88 21.14
N LYS A 426 51.63 -11.81 20.31
CA LYS A 426 52.19 -11.54 18.98
C LYS A 426 51.56 -12.47 17.94
N GLY A 427 51.35 -11.95 16.74
CA GLY A 427 50.85 -12.73 15.61
C GLY A 427 51.87 -13.72 15.08
N SER A 428 51.39 -14.90 14.66
CA SER A 428 52.19 -15.90 13.94
C SER A 428 51.87 -15.87 12.44
N PRO A 429 52.77 -16.35 11.56
CA PRO A 429 52.42 -16.60 10.16
C PRO A 429 51.34 -17.69 10.04
N ALA A 430 50.68 -17.74 8.88
CA ALA A 430 49.74 -18.80 8.54
C ALA A 430 50.43 -20.18 8.60
N PRO A 431 49.70 -21.26 8.93
CA PRO A 431 50.28 -22.60 9.01
C PRO A 431 50.74 -23.09 7.63
N THR A 432 51.90 -23.73 7.59
CA THR A 432 52.42 -24.39 6.38
C THR A 432 52.30 -25.92 6.46
N SER A 433 52.14 -26.45 7.68
CA SER A 433 51.83 -27.85 7.94
C SER A 433 50.64 -27.97 8.88
N ILE A 434 49.93 -29.10 8.82
CA ILE A 434 48.84 -29.46 9.72
C ILE A 434 49.30 -29.56 11.18
N ASP A 435 50.54 -29.99 11.40
CA ASP A 435 51.13 -30.17 12.73
C ASP A 435 51.41 -28.83 13.43
N ASP A 436 51.41 -27.72 12.69
CA ASP A 436 51.60 -26.37 13.24
C ASP A 436 50.31 -25.80 13.84
N ILE A 437 49.16 -26.45 13.61
CA ILE A 437 47.85 -25.91 13.97
C ILE A 437 47.47 -26.40 15.37
N PRO A 438 47.32 -25.50 16.36
CA PRO A 438 46.96 -25.90 17.72
C PRO A 438 45.54 -26.46 17.77
N VAL A 439 45.35 -27.51 18.57
CA VAL A 439 44.02 -28.05 18.88
C VAL A 439 43.39 -27.23 19.99
N LEU A 440 42.14 -26.81 19.79
CA LEU A 440 41.35 -26.09 20.76
C LEU A 440 41.05 -27.01 21.97
N PRO A 441 41.30 -26.56 23.21
CA PRO A 441 40.92 -27.34 24.39
C PRO A 441 39.40 -27.45 24.49
N ALA A 442 38.86 -28.67 24.57
CA ALA A 442 37.42 -28.90 24.63
C ALA A 442 36.75 -28.14 25.80
N GLY A 443 35.57 -27.58 25.55
CA GLY A 443 34.77 -26.94 26.59
C GLY A 443 33.28 -26.86 26.26
N SER A 444 32.51 -26.24 27.15
CA SER A 444 31.08 -25.97 26.94
C SER A 444 30.85 -24.48 26.80
N GLY A 445 30.29 -24.08 25.66
CA GLY A 445 30.00 -22.70 25.32
C GLY A 445 28.85 -22.11 26.12
N ALA A 446 28.91 -20.81 26.36
CA ALA A 446 27.82 -20.08 26.99
C ALA A 446 26.85 -19.56 25.91
N ARG A 447 25.54 -19.64 26.17
CA ARG A 447 24.49 -19.24 25.19
C ARG A 447 24.54 -17.77 24.76
N ASP A 448 25.26 -16.93 25.51
CA ASP A 448 25.47 -15.52 25.28
C ASP A 448 26.79 -15.19 24.56
N GLN A 449 27.56 -16.20 24.12
CA GLN A 449 28.86 -16.02 23.45
C GLN A 449 28.91 -16.70 22.07
N GLY A 450 27.91 -16.47 21.24
CA GLY A 450 27.90 -16.98 19.86
C GLY A 450 28.95 -16.30 18.97
N HIS A 451 29.66 -17.07 18.16
CA HIS A 451 30.70 -16.57 17.25
C HIS A 451 30.63 -17.26 15.88
N ALA A 452 30.92 -16.51 14.81
CA ALA A 452 30.92 -17.00 13.43
C ALA A 452 32.35 -17.06 12.88
N PHE A 453 32.63 -18.11 12.12
CA PHE A 453 33.94 -18.39 11.55
C PHE A 453 33.81 -19.23 10.26
N ALA A 454 34.92 -19.37 9.54
CA ALA A 454 34.99 -20.25 8.37
C ALA A 454 35.63 -21.59 8.79
N ILE A 455 35.01 -22.71 8.40
CA ILE A 455 35.66 -24.02 8.43
C ILE A 455 36.25 -24.25 7.04
N VAL A 456 37.55 -24.50 6.99
CA VAL A 456 38.33 -24.47 5.73
C VAL A 456 39.10 -25.77 5.48
N GLY A 457 39.01 -26.72 6.40
CA GLY A 457 39.69 -28.01 6.31
C GLY A 457 39.31 -28.92 7.45
N TYR A 458 39.93 -30.09 7.51
CA TYR A 458 39.71 -31.05 8.58
C TYR A 458 40.90 -31.99 8.75
N THR A 459 41.00 -32.52 9.97
CA THR A 459 41.99 -33.50 10.41
C THR A 459 41.25 -34.73 10.97
N ARG A 460 42.00 -35.70 11.50
CA ARG A 460 41.41 -36.82 12.25
C ARG A 460 40.81 -36.38 13.58
N ASP A 461 41.31 -35.30 14.15
CA ASP A 461 40.93 -34.84 15.50
C ASP A 461 39.80 -33.81 15.46
N GLY A 462 39.64 -33.09 14.35
CA GLY A 462 38.61 -32.05 14.24
C GLY A 462 38.68 -31.20 12.97
N PHE A 463 37.82 -30.18 12.91
CA PHE A 463 37.74 -29.22 11.81
C PHE A 463 38.82 -28.14 11.93
N ILE A 464 39.41 -27.72 10.81
CA ILE A 464 40.32 -26.56 10.78
C ILE A 464 39.48 -25.29 10.60
N VAL A 465 39.53 -24.42 11.59
CA VAL A 465 38.79 -23.16 11.64
C VAL A 465 39.73 -21.99 11.35
N GLN A 466 39.30 -21.08 10.47
CA GLN A 466 39.92 -19.77 10.30
C GLN A 466 39.04 -18.68 10.94
N ASN A 467 39.61 -18.01 11.94
CA ASN A 467 38.92 -17.00 12.74
C ASN A 467 39.23 -15.57 12.24
N SER A 468 38.42 -14.61 12.67
CA SER A 468 38.51 -13.18 12.34
C SER A 468 39.10 -12.33 13.48
N TRP A 469 39.87 -12.95 14.39
CA TRP A 469 40.61 -12.29 15.47
C TRP A 469 42.10 -12.06 15.15
N GLY A 470 42.43 -12.11 13.86
CA GLY A 470 43.75 -11.83 13.32
C GLY A 470 44.78 -12.89 13.63
N ARG A 471 46.03 -12.57 13.25
CA ARG A 471 47.16 -13.50 13.31
C ARG A 471 47.61 -13.89 14.72
N SER A 472 47.13 -13.18 15.74
CA SER A 472 47.41 -13.44 17.16
C SER A 472 46.59 -14.58 17.76
N TRP A 473 45.55 -15.06 17.07
CA TRP A 473 44.76 -16.19 17.54
C TRP A 473 45.22 -17.48 16.88
N GLY A 474 45.49 -18.51 17.68
CA GLY A 474 45.98 -19.80 17.20
C GLY A 474 47.29 -19.67 16.40
N ARG A 475 47.42 -20.44 15.33
CA ARG A 475 48.53 -20.32 14.37
C ARG A 475 48.11 -19.43 13.21
N GLY A 476 48.42 -18.14 13.28
CA GLY A 476 48.14 -17.20 12.19
C GLY A 476 46.65 -16.97 11.90
N GLY A 477 45.78 -17.27 12.87
CA GLY A 477 44.31 -17.22 12.72
C GLY A 477 43.64 -18.59 12.65
N PHE A 478 44.41 -19.68 12.70
CA PHE A 478 43.92 -21.04 12.51
C PHE A 478 44.02 -21.88 13.79
N ALA A 479 43.04 -22.74 14.01
CA ALA A 479 43.03 -23.76 15.07
C ALA A 479 42.22 -24.99 14.63
N VAL A 480 42.49 -26.15 15.25
CA VAL A 480 41.66 -27.34 15.09
C VAL A 480 40.58 -27.33 16.16
N LEU A 481 39.31 -27.29 15.74
CA LEU A 481 38.13 -27.45 16.59
C LEU A 481 37.77 -28.95 16.69
N PRO A 482 37.91 -29.59 17.86
CA PRO A 482 37.59 -31.01 18.02
C PRO A 482 36.16 -31.34 17.62
N TYR A 483 35.92 -32.54 17.08
CA TYR A 483 34.56 -32.96 16.71
C TYR A 483 33.60 -33.00 17.89
N GLU A 484 34.08 -33.40 19.07
CA GLU A 484 33.28 -33.41 20.30
C GLU A 484 32.85 -31.99 20.72
N ASP A 485 33.75 -31.02 20.56
CA ASP A 485 33.49 -29.62 20.87
C ASP A 485 32.47 -29.03 19.89
N TRP A 486 32.66 -29.29 18.59
CA TRP A 486 31.70 -28.92 17.55
C TRP A 486 30.31 -29.50 17.83
N LEU A 487 30.19 -30.80 18.11
CA LEU A 487 28.89 -31.43 18.38
C LEU A 487 28.19 -30.88 19.62
N ALA A 488 28.96 -30.42 20.62
CA ALA A 488 28.41 -29.82 21.83
C ALA A 488 27.97 -28.36 21.65
N ASN A 489 28.69 -27.60 20.81
CA ASN A 489 28.60 -26.14 20.79
C ASN A 489 28.11 -25.54 19.46
N ALA A 490 28.00 -26.32 18.38
CA ALA A 490 27.58 -25.81 17.07
C ALA A 490 26.17 -25.21 17.09
N MET A 491 26.02 -24.13 16.32
CA MET A 491 24.76 -23.41 16.14
C MET A 491 24.24 -23.63 14.72
N ASP A 492 24.89 -23.00 13.74
CA ASP A 492 24.49 -23.03 12.34
C ASP A 492 25.66 -23.40 11.43
N CYS A 493 25.34 -24.09 10.33
CA CYS A 493 26.31 -24.59 9.38
C CYS A 493 25.73 -24.49 7.96
N TRP A 494 26.43 -23.79 7.09
CA TRP A 494 26.00 -23.47 5.74
C TRP A 494 27.10 -23.74 4.72
N VAL A 495 26.72 -24.38 3.63
CA VAL A 495 27.56 -24.51 2.43
C VAL A 495 27.05 -23.57 1.36
N VAL A 496 27.96 -22.90 0.67
CA VAL A 496 27.62 -21.84 -0.28
C VAL A 496 28.44 -21.98 -1.55
N GLN A 497 27.86 -21.61 -2.68
CA GLN A 497 28.47 -21.63 -3.99
C GLN A 497 28.53 -20.21 -4.58
N LEU A 498 29.63 -19.91 -5.29
CA LEU A 498 29.79 -18.67 -6.02
C LEU A 498 28.95 -18.68 -7.32
N GLY A 499 28.24 -17.59 -7.58
CA GLY A 499 27.45 -17.40 -8.80
C GLY A 499 28.31 -17.10 -10.03
N VAL A 500 27.68 -17.07 -11.20
CA VAL A 500 28.34 -16.74 -12.47
C VAL A 500 28.08 -15.28 -12.83
N VAL A 501 29.14 -14.51 -13.04
CA VAL A 501 29.03 -13.13 -13.54
C VAL A 501 28.68 -13.18 -15.02
N THR A 502 27.51 -12.70 -15.39
CA THR A 502 27.08 -12.64 -16.79
C THR A 502 27.51 -11.33 -17.44
N ALA A 503 27.53 -11.29 -18.78
CA ALA A 503 27.77 -10.04 -19.53
C ALA A 503 26.72 -8.94 -19.20
N GLU A 504 25.56 -9.30 -18.64
CA GLU A 504 24.59 -8.33 -18.15
C GLU A 504 25.02 -7.68 -16.83
N HIS A 505 25.59 -8.44 -15.89
CA HIS A 505 26.14 -7.90 -14.64
C HIS A 505 27.18 -6.82 -14.95
N GLU A 506 28.08 -7.08 -15.91
CA GLU A 506 29.08 -6.08 -16.29
C GLU A 506 28.50 -4.85 -16.97
N ARG A 507 27.46 -5.01 -17.79
CA ARG A 507 26.78 -3.88 -18.45
C ARG A 507 26.06 -3.00 -17.43
N VAL A 508 25.43 -3.60 -16.43
CA VAL A 508 24.81 -2.88 -15.30
C VAL A 508 25.90 -2.16 -14.50
N ALA A 509 26.98 -2.85 -14.14
CA ALA A 509 28.09 -2.28 -13.37
C ALA A 509 28.81 -1.10 -14.06
N ARG A 510 28.77 -1.02 -15.40
CA ARG A 510 29.39 0.07 -16.18
C ARG A 510 28.44 1.23 -16.49
N ALA A 511 27.15 1.09 -16.23
CA ALA A 511 26.17 2.10 -16.59
C ALA A 511 26.27 3.31 -15.64
N PRO A 512 26.36 4.56 -16.14
CA PRO A 512 26.43 5.75 -15.30
C PRO A 512 25.10 6.07 -14.59
N SER A 513 23.99 5.54 -15.10
CA SER A 513 22.63 5.68 -14.60
C SER A 513 21.76 4.58 -15.23
N LEU A 514 20.44 4.75 -15.30
CA LEU A 514 19.53 3.80 -15.93
C LEU A 514 19.93 3.54 -17.39
N ARG A 515 20.07 2.27 -17.77
CA ARG A 515 20.47 1.90 -19.13
C ARG A 515 19.38 2.28 -20.13
N THR A 516 19.82 2.65 -21.33
CA THR A 516 18.96 2.90 -22.48
C THR A 516 19.38 2.05 -23.66
N ASP A 517 18.40 1.69 -24.51
CA ASP A 517 18.67 1.09 -25.81
C ASP A 517 19.10 2.15 -26.85
N PRO A 518 19.52 1.77 -28.07
CA PRO A 518 19.90 2.72 -29.11
C PRO A 518 18.78 3.70 -29.53
N ALA A 519 17.52 3.39 -29.25
CA ALA A 519 16.39 4.28 -29.50
C ALA A 519 16.14 5.27 -28.35
N GLY A 520 16.94 5.20 -27.27
CA GLY A 520 16.82 6.03 -26.08
C GLY A 520 15.74 5.56 -25.10
N LYS A 521 15.19 4.36 -25.28
CA LYS A 521 14.20 3.77 -24.37
C LYS A 521 14.92 3.15 -23.18
N ALA A 522 14.42 3.38 -21.97
CA ALA A 522 14.99 2.77 -20.78
C ALA A 522 14.82 1.24 -20.80
N ILE A 523 15.88 0.54 -20.41
CA ILE A 523 15.90 -0.92 -20.30
C ILE A 523 16.38 -1.30 -18.90
N VAL A 524 15.74 -2.29 -18.32
CA VAL A 524 16.11 -2.92 -17.05
C VAL A 524 16.30 -4.40 -17.27
N SER A 525 17.14 -5.03 -16.46
CA SER A 525 17.36 -6.48 -16.50
C SER A 525 16.05 -7.24 -16.30
N ARG A 526 15.96 -8.42 -16.92
CA ARG A 526 14.88 -9.38 -16.63
C ARG A 526 15.15 -10.16 -15.35
N ASP A 527 16.42 -10.27 -14.96
CA ASP A 527 16.81 -10.78 -13.65
C ASP A 527 16.37 -9.77 -12.57
N PRO A 528 15.51 -10.19 -11.61
CA PRO A 528 14.98 -9.28 -10.60
C PRO A 528 16.08 -8.59 -9.80
N THR A 529 17.09 -9.31 -9.34
CA THR A 529 18.18 -8.74 -8.52
C THR A 529 18.87 -7.61 -9.27
N LEU A 530 19.34 -7.87 -10.49
CA LEU A 530 19.96 -6.84 -11.32
C LEU A 530 19.01 -5.69 -11.63
N ALA A 531 17.73 -5.96 -11.91
CA ALA A 531 16.76 -4.91 -12.19
C ALA A 531 16.58 -3.97 -10.99
N PHE A 532 16.54 -4.52 -9.77
CA PHE A 532 16.43 -3.74 -8.56
C PHE A 532 17.68 -2.90 -8.29
N HIS A 533 18.88 -3.44 -8.57
CA HIS A 533 20.12 -2.66 -8.54
C HIS A 533 20.07 -1.45 -9.50
N GLU A 534 19.49 -1.63 -10.70
CA GLU A 534 19.40 -0.56 -11.70
C GLU A 534 18.40 0.54 -11.32
N ILE A 535 17.28 0.19 -10.68
CA ILE A 535 16.27 1.18 -10.30
C ILE A 535 16.50 1.78 -8.92
N ALA A 536 17.29 1.15 -8.06
CA ALA A 536 17.54 1.59 -6.68
C ALA A 536 17.95 3.08 -6.57
N PRO A 537 18.80 3.64 -7.45
CA PRO A 537 19.14 5.06 -7.35
C PRO A 537 17.95 6.02 -7.49
N PHE A 538 16.85 5.57 -8.09
CA PHE A 538 15.63 6.36 -8.32
C PHE A 538 14.56 6.12 -7.24
N VAL A 539 14.83 5.25 -6.26
CA VAL A 539 13.93 4.94 -5.15
C VAL A 539 14.39 5.70 -3.91
N ILE A 540 13.46 6.39 -3.27
CA ILE A 540 13.62 7.00 -1.95
C ILE A 540 12.78 6.19 -0.99
N ASP A 541 13.42 5.28 -0.27
CA ASP A 541 12.77 4.46 0.73
C ASP A 541 12.73 5.16 2.10
N MET A 542 11.57 5.08 2.74
CA MET A 542 11.24 5.82 3.95
C MET A 542 10.48 4.93 4.94
N GLU A 543 10.88 5.03 6.20
CA GLU A 543 10.22 4.39 7.34
C GLU A 543 9.14 5.32 7.93
N ASN A 544 8.60 4.94 9.10
CA ASN A 544 7.65 5.74 9.86
C ASN A 544 8.15 7.17 10.09
N GLU A 545 7.22 8.13 10.19
CA GLU A 545 7.50 9.57 10.27
C GLU A 545 8.25 10.16 9.05
N GLY A 546 8.41 9.38 7.98
CA GLY A 546 9.06 9.79 6.74
C GLY A 546 10.59 9.83 6.79
N GLN A 547 11.20 9.26 7.82
CA GLN A 547 12.66 9.17 7.92
C GLN A 547 13.21 8.23 6.84
N LEU A 548 14.45 8.47 6.40
CA LEU A 548 15.06 7.65 5.35
C LEU A 548 15.36 6.24 5.87
N SER A 549 14.86 5.23 5.17
CA SER A 549 14.99 3.82 5.55
C SER A 549 16.43 3.35 5.51
N GLN A 550 16.86 2.70 6.60
CA GLN A 550 18.18 2.06 6.69
C GLN A 550 18.13 0.54 6.53
N ARG A 551 16.92 -0.02 6.37
CA ARG A 551 16.62 -1.46 6.35
C ARG A 551 16.07 -1.89 5.00
N GLY A 552 15.67 -3.15 4.89
CA GLY A 552 15.06 -3.66 3.66
C GLY A 552 16.03 -3.84 2.50
N ARG A 553 15.45 -4.09 1.32
CA ARG A 553 16.13 -4.22 0.03
C ARG A 553 16.50 -2.86 -0.57
N PHE A 554 15.62 -1.89 -0.48
CA PHE A 554 15.91 -0.51 -0.87
C PHE A 554 16.29 0.25 0.39
N ARG A 555 17.50 0.80 0.38
CA ARG A 555 17.95 1.71 1.43
C ARG A 555 18.09 3.08 0.82
N THR A 556 17.77 4.12 1.56
CA THR A 556 18.13 5.47 1.17
C THR A 556 18.86 6.17 2.31
N GLY A 557 19.99 6.79 2.00
CA GLY A 557 20.72 7.71 2.87
C GLY A 557 20.80 9.12 2.28
N PRO A 558 21.25 10.11 3.08
CA PRO A 558 21.43 11.49 2.58
C PRO A 558 22.45 11.62 1.44
N ASP A 559 23.42 10.70 1.32
CA ASP A 559 24.35 10.64 0.20
C ASP A 559 23.64 10.14 -1.08
N ASP A 560 22.73 9.18 -0.98
CA ASP A 560 21.98 8.65 -2.14
C ASP A 560 21.05 9.71 -2.73
N LEU A 561 20.37 10.50 -1.87
CA LEU A 561 19.59 11.64 -2.33
C LEU A 561 20.44 12.68 -3.06
N ARG A 562 21.68 12.89 -2.62
CA ARG A 562 22.63 13.77 -3.30
C ARG A 562 23.02 13.20 -4.66
N LEU A 563 23.37 11.92 -4.76
CA LEU A 563 23.68 11.30 -6.06
C LEU A 563 22.50 11.34 -7.03
N LEU A 564 21.27 11.09 -6.55
CA LEU A 564 20.07 11.19 -7.37
C LEU A 564 19.97 12.56 -8.05
N VAL A 565 20.19 13.64 -7.29
CA VAL A 565 20.01 15.02 -7.74
C VAL A 565 21.24 15.62 -8.42
N GLU A 566 22.44 15.27 -7.96
CA GLU A 566 23.71 15.88 -8.41
C GLU A 566 24.39 15.05 -9.51
N HIS A 567 24.01 13.78 -9.70
CA HIS A 567 24.58 12.90 -10.74
C HIS A 567 23.53 12.35 -11.71
N HIS A 568 22.54 11.58 -11.23
CA HIS A 568 21.59 10.90 -12.12
C HIS A 568 20.66 11.87 -12.86
N LEU A 569 20.15 12.90 -12.18
CA LEU A 569 19.30 13.92 -12.79
C LEU A 569 20.04 14.75 -13.86
N PRO A 570 21.26 15.30 -13.60
CA PRO A 570 22.07 15.94 -14.65
C PRO A 570 22.45 15.00 -15.79
N HIS A 571 22.73 13.73 -15.50
CA HIS A 571 23.00 12.74 -16.55
C HIS A 571 21.80 12.60 -17.50
N ALA A 572 20.59 12.44 -16.95
CA ALA A 572 19.36 12.39 -17.75
C ALA A 572 19.10 13.69 -18.52
N ALA A 573 19.32 14.85 -17.88
CA ALA A 573 19.19 16.15 -18.53
C ALA A 573 20.12 16.30 -19.75
N ASN A 574 21.34 15.80 -19.65
CA ASN A 574 22.30 15.80 -20.76
C ASN A 574 21.91 14.78 -21.84
N LEU A 575 21.53 13.56 -21.45
CA LEU A 575 21.09 12.51 -22.37
C LEU A 575 19.89 12.94 -23.23
N TRP A 576 18.97 13.70 -22.64
CA TRP A 576 17.76 14.17 -23.31
C TRP A 576 17.92 15.54 -23.99
N ASP A 577 19.10 16.15 -23.89
CA ASP A 577 19.37 17.51 -24.38
C ASP A 577 18.35 18.53 -23.84
N ALA A 578 18.09 18.45 -22.53
CA ALA A 578 17.02 19.22 -21.85
C ALA A 578 17.25 20.74 -21.88
N LYS A 579 18.49 21.18 -22.13
CA LYS A 579 18.80 22.60 -22.35
C LYS A 579 18.14 23.12 -23.63
N ARG A 580 18.02 22.29 -24.67
CA ARG A 580 17.32 22.66 -25.92
C ARG A 580 15.81 22.70 -25.75
N THR A 581 15.23 21.83 -24.91
CA THR A 581 13.78 21.83 -24.61
C THR A 581 13.38 22.91 -23.60
N GLY A 582 14.36 23.52 -22.91
CA GLY A 582 14.16 24.63 -21.98
C GLY A 582 13.63 24.24 -20.60
N HIS A 583 13.44 22.95 -20.34
CA HIS A 583 12.99 22.41 -19.05
C HIS A 583 13.35 20.93 -18.92
N ILE A 584 13.27 20.41 -17.69
CA ILE A 584 13.29 18.98 -17.38
C ILE A 584 12.06 18.61 -16.55
N ASP A 585 11.35 17.57 -16.99
CA ASP A 585 10.20 17.02 -16.28
C ASP A 585 10.69 16.03 -15.22
N VAL A 586 10.32 16.24 -13.96
CA VAL A 586 10.61 15.34 -12.82
C VAL A 586 9.30 14.84 -12.25
N ALA A 587 9.07 13.53 -12.27
CA ALA A 587 7.90 12.91 -11.67
C ALA A 587 8.24 12.29 -10.32
N ILE A 588 7.62 12.78 -9.25
CA ILE A 588 7.64 12.12 -7.95
C ILE A 588 6.45 11.18 -7.90
N TYR A 589 6.70 9.88 -7.80
CA TYR A 589 5.71 8.83 -7.69
C TYR A 589 5.58 8.38 -6.22
N ALA A 590 4.37 8.26 -5.70
CA ALA A 590 4.09 7.66 -4.40
C ALA A 590 3.12 6.48 -4.56
N HIS A 591 3.55 5.29 -4.16
CA HIS A 591 2.73 4.08 -4.25
C HIS A 591 1.64 4.02 -3.16
N GLY A 592 0.72 3.06 -3.29
CA GLY A 592 -0.34 2.80 -2.32
C GLY A 592 0.16 2.19 -1.01
N GLY A 593 -0.51 2.49 0.10
CA GLY A 593 -0.11 2.08 1.46
C GLY A 593 -0.49 0.65 1.84
N LEU A 594 -0.58 -0.27 0.87
CA LEU A 594 -0.90 -1.70 1.08
C LEU A 594 0.13 -2.63 0.42
N THR A 595 1.32 -2.14 0.13
CA THR A 595 2.30 -2.88 -0.64
C THR A 595 3.43 -3.33 0.27
N SER A 596 3.77 -4.62 0.23
CA SER A 596 5.06 -5.06 0.76
C SER A 596 6.19 -4.38 -0.01
N GLU A 597 7.38 -4.34 0.58
CA GLU A 597 8.57 -3.79 -0.08
C GLU A 597 8.80 -4.43 -1.47
N ASP A 598 8.66 -5.76 -1.57
CA ASP A 598 8.78 -6.47 -2.86
C ASP A 598 7.69 -6.07 -3.87
N ALA A 599 6.46 -5.82 -3.44
CA ALA A 599 5.39 -5.36 -4.33
C ALA A 599 5.64 -3.92 -4.80
N ALA A 600 6.07 -3.04 -3.89
CA ALA A 600 6.46 -1.67 -4.22
C ALA A 600 7.66 -1.64 -5.19
N ALA A 601 8.61 -2.57 -5.03
CA ALA A 601 9.74 -2.75 -5.92
C ALA A 601 9.32 -3.15 -7.34
N GLU A 602 8.35 -4.06 -7.49
CA GLU A 602 7.80 -4.41 -8.81
C GLU A 602 7.04 -3.23 -9.44
N THR A 603 6.28 -2.46 -8.66
CA THR A 603 5.66 -1.21 -9.15
C THR A 603 6.73 -0.23 -9.63
N ALA A 604 7.82 -0.06 -8.87
CA ALA A 604 8.96 0.78 -9.25
C ALA A 604 9.61 0.27 -10.55
N ARG A 605 9.81 -1.06 -10.69
CA ARG A 605 10.37 -1.71 -11.88
C ARG A 605 9.51 -1.49 -13.12
N ALA A 606 8.21 -1.30 -12.96
CA ALA A 606 7.29 -0.96 -14.03
C ALA A 606 7.32 0.54 -14.38
N TRP A 607 7.25 1.41 -13.38
CA TRP A 607 7.07 2.86 -13.58
C TRP A 607 8.34 3.62 -13.91
N ILE A 608 9.48 3.29 -13.29
CA ILE A 608 10.76 3.98 -13.49
C ILE A 608 11.20 3.93 -14.97
N PRO A 609 11.37 2.74 -15.59
CA PRO A 609 11.75 2.69 -17.00
C PRO A 609 10.67 3.26 -17.93
N HIS A 610 9.38 3.15 -17.58
CA HIS A 610 8.30 3.73 -18.36
C HIS A 610 8.38 5.25 -18.44
N LEU A 611 8.51 5.93 -17.29
CA LEU A 611 8.64 7.39 -17.21
C LEU A 611 9.94 7.86 -17.86
N TYR A 612 11.06 7.19 -17.57
CA TYR A 612 12.36 7.53 -18.14
C TYR A 612 12.36 7.43 -19.67
N SER A 613 11.69 6.42 -20.24
CA SER A 613 11.51 6.27 -21.69
C SER A 613 10.72 7.41 -22.33
N HIS A 614 9.88 8.11 -21.56
CA HIS A 614 9.14 9.29 -21.99
C HIS A 614 9.88 10.60 -21.69
N ARG A 615 11.16 10.54 -21.31
CA ARG A 615 12.00 11.67 -20.89
C ARG A 615 11.42 12.43 -19.70
N ILE A 616 10.85 11.69 -18.77
CA ILE A 616 10.35 12.17 -17.48
C ILE A 616 11.24 11.52 -16.43
N PHE A 617 11.97 12.32 -15.64
CA PHE A 617 12.88 11.80 -14.63
C PHE A 617 12.09 11.23 -13.43
N PRO A 618 12.14 9.92 -13.18
CA PRO A 618 11.35 9.30 -12.13
C PRO A 618 12.04 9.42 -10.77
N ILE A 619 11.26 9.74 -9.75
CA ILE A 619 11.65 9.61 -8.34
C ILE A 619 10.54 8.83 -7.65
N PHE A 620 10.83 7.63 -7.19
CA PHE A 620 9.85 6.73 -6.61
C PHE A 620 9.95 6.76 -5.08
N LEU A 621 8.93 7.28 -4.41
CA LEU A 621 8.81 7.25 -2.96
C LEU A 621 8.30 5.88 -2.54
N MET A 622 9.18 5.10 -1.93
CA MET A 622 8.85 3.85 -1.25
C MET A 622 8.64 4.17 0.23
N TRP A 623 7.56 3.66 0.81
CA TRP A 623 7.24 3.92 2.21
C TRP A 623 6.55 2.72 2.84
N GLU A 624 7.01 2.36 4.04
CA GLU A 624 6.48 1.20 4.74
C GLU A 624 5.08 1.44 5.30
N THR A 625 4.19 0.49 5.01
CA THR A 625 2.84 0.43 5.55
C THR A 625 2.55 -1.02 5.96
N GLY A 626 3.32 -1.55 6.92
CA GLY A 626 3.14 -2.90 7.47
C GLY A 626 1.77 -3.15 8.11
N ALA A 627 0.97 -2.10 8.29
CA ALA A 627 -0.29 -2.08 9.01
C ALA A 627 -1.40 -2.99 8.43
N PHE A 628 -1.47 -3.18 7.11
CA PHE A 628 -2.65 -3.78 6.48
C PHE A 628 -2.53 -5.24 6.05
N GLN A 629 -1.32 -5.80 5.88
CA GLN A 629 -1.17 -7.26 5.75
C GLN A 629 -1.72 -7.97 6.98
N THR A 630 -1.55 -7.35 8.15
CA THR A 630 -2.11 -7.80 9.42
C THR A 630 -3.64 -7.83 9.39
N LEU A 631 -4.30 -6.87 8.73
CA LEU A 631 -5.77 -6.90 8.57
C LEU A 631 -6.21 -8.04 7.64
N GLY A 632 -5.56 -8.23 6.49
CA GLY A 632 -5.84 -9.37 5.60
C GLY A 632 -5.74 -10.71 6.33
N ASN A 633 -4.66 -10.89 7.11
CA ASN A 633 -4.44 -12.08 7.92
C ASN A 633 -5.45 -12.22 9.08
N ILE A 634 -5.79 -11.12 9.76
CA ILE A 634 -6.84 -11.10 10.80
C ILE A 634 -8.21 -11.52 10.23
N PHE A 635 -8.54 -11.07 9.02
CA PHE A 635 -9.78 -11.44 8.33
C PHE A 635 -9.75 -12.89 7.85
N GLU A 636 -8.60 -13.39 7.36
CA GLU A 636 -8.44 -14.79 6.94
C GLU A 636 -8.50 -15.76 8.14
N ASP A 637 -7.88 -15.39 9.26
CA ASP A 637 -7.89 -16.17 10.50
C ASP A 637 -9.27 -16.18 11.19
N ALA A 638 -10.01 -15.06 11.12
CA ALA A 638 -11.38 -15.00 11.61
C ALA A 638 -12.34 -15.93 10.83
N VAL A 639 -12.03 -16.22 9.56
CA VAL A 639 -12.82 -17.09 8.68
C VAL A 639 -12.45 -18.57 8.85
N ARG A 640 -11.17 -18.88 9.14
CA ARG A 640 -10.73 -20.26 9.43
C ARG A 640 -11.34 -20.86 10.69
N GLY A 641 -11.72 -20.03 11.67
CA GLY A 641 -12.30 -20.49 12.93
C GLY A 641 -13.71 -21.08 12.84
N GLU A 642 -14.49 -20.81 11.78
CA GLU A 642 -15.90 -21.21 11.68
C GLU A 642 -16.22 -22.19 10.54
N ALA A 643 -15.28 -22.45 9.62
CA ALA A 643 -15.53 -23.30 8.45
C ALA A 643 -15.72 -24.81 8.77
N GLU A 644 -15.44 -25.26 9.99
CA GLU A 644 -15.56 -26.68 10.39
C GLU A 644 -16.93 -27.09 10.95
N LYS A 645 -17.93 -26.21 11.03
CA LYS A 645 -19.24 -26.57 11.62
C LYS A 645 -20.42 -26.37 10.65
N THR A 646 -20.95 -27.53 10.24
CA THR A 646 -22.32 -27.86 9.76
C THR A 646 -22.74 -27.52 8.32
N GLY A 647 -23.09 -28.57 7.56
CA GLY A 647 -23.56 -28.53 6.16
C GLY A 647 -25.08 -28.68 5.94
N GLY A 648 -25.47 -28.73 4.65
CA GLY A 648 -26.78 -29.18 4.13
C GLY A 648 -27.51 -28.20 3.20
N GLU A 649 -27.96 -28.61 1.99
CA GLU A 649 -28.44 -27.79 0.85
C GLU A 649 -29.56 -26.75 1.07
N ARG A 650 -30.26 -26.71 2.21
CA ARG A 650 -31.10 -25.56 2.60
C ARG A 650 -30.27 -24.33 2.98
N TRP A 651 -28.98 -24.56 3.21
CA TRP A 651 -27.95 -23.62 3.62
C TRP A 651 -27.37 -22.82 2.44
N SER A 652 -27.61 -23.20 1.17
CA SER A 652 -27.08 -22.46 0.01
C SER A 652 -27.84 -21.15 -0.26
N ARG A 653 -29.18 -21.15 -0.18
CA ARG A 653 -29.98 -19.91 -0.31
C ARG A 653 -29.83 -18.96 0.89
N PHE A 654 -29.73 -19.55 2.09
CA PHE A 654 -29.52 -18.76 3.30
C PHE A 654 -28.07 -18.26 3.37
N LYS A 655 -27.11 -18.88 2.67
CA LYS A 655 -25.73 -18.36 2.46
C LYS A 655 -25.69 -17.09 1.63
N ASP A 656 -26.50 -16.95 0.58
CA ASP A 656 -26.47 -15.77 -0.30
C ASP A 656 -27.06 -14.54 0.40
N GLU A 657 -28.17 -14.70 1.13
CA GLU A 657 -28.77 -13.63 1.95
C GLU A 657 -27.96 -13.32 3.22
N LEU A 658 -27.31 -14.33 3.82
CA LEU A 658 -26.38 -14.09 4.93
C LEU A 658 -25.04 -13.51 4.48
N ARG A 659 -24.62 -13.63 3.22
CA ARG A 659 -23.38 -13.02 2.73
C ARG A 659 -23.49 -11.50 2.75
N GLU A 660 -24.66 -10.97 2.38
CA GLU A 660 -24.98 -9.54 2.48
C GLU A 660 -25.10 -9.09 3.95
N TRP A 661 -25.71 -9.91 4.81
CA TRP A 661 -25.81 -9.65 6.25
C TRP A 661 -24.47 -9.76 7.02
N TRP A 662 -23.58 -10.69 6.62
CA TRP A 662 -22.23 -10.88 7.18
C TRP A 662 -21.32 -9.70 6.84
N ASN A 663 -21.46 -9.14 5.63
CA ASN A 663 -20.70 -7.96 5.19
C ASN A 663 -21.02 -6.72 6.04
N GLU A 664 -22.25 -6.56 6.53
CA GLU A 664 -22.64 -5.46 7.42
C GLU A 664 -22.18 -5.66 8.88
N ARG A 665 -21.94 -6.89 9.32
CA ARG A 665 -21.61 -7.21 10.72
C ARG A 665 -20.12 -7.40 11.00
N LEU A 666 -19.30 -7.70 9.99
CA LEU A 666 -17.83 -7.63 10.10
C LEU A 666 -17.34 -6.18 10.28
N GLU A 667 -18.09 -5.20 9.78
CA GLU A 667 -17.82 -3.78 10.05
C GLU A 667 -17.84 -3.48 11.56
N GLY A 668 -18.59 -4.22 12.37
CA GLY A 668 -18.63 -4.02 13.82
C GLY A 668 -17.35 -4.44 14.56
N LEU A 669 -16.69 -5.50 14.10
CA LEU A 669 -15.53 -6.12 14.77
C LEU A 669 -14.18 -5.62 14.22
N ALA A 670 -14.11 -5.22 12.94
CA ALA A 670 -12.91 -4.63 12.34
C ALA A 670 -12.74 -3.11 12.58
N ARG A 671 -13.76 -2.46 13.19
CA ARG A 671 -13.87 -1.00 13.37
C ARG A 671 -12.79 -0.34 14.24
N LEU A 672 -12.19 -1.09 15.18
CA LEU A 672 -11.21 -0.57 16.13
C LEU A 672 -9.75 -0.75 15.67
N PRO A 673 -9.33 -1.94 15.16
CA PRO A 673 -7.97 -2.12 14.66
C PRO A 673 -7.73 -1.34 13.36
N GLY A 674 -8.63 -1.47 12.36
CA GLY A 674 -8.41 -0.90 11.03
C GLY A 674 -8.43 0.62 10.96
N ARG A 675 -9.21 1.28 11.82
CA ARG A 675 -9.23 2.75 11.93
C ARG A 675 -7.93 3.29 12.53
N THR A 676 -7.38 2.62 13.53
CA THR A 676 -6.12 3.02 14.18
C THR A 676 -4.97 2.92 13.17
N LEU A 677 -4.88 1.79 12.48
CA LEU A 677 -3.91 1.52 11.42
C LEU A 677 -4.04 2.49 10.24
N TRP A 678 -5.27 2.81 9.82
CA TRP A 678 -5.50 3.79 8.76
C TRP A 678 -5.14 5.23 9.17
N ASN A 679 -5.37 5.61 10.43
CA ASN A 679 -4.97 6.93 10.92
C ASN A 679 -3.45 7.05 11.02
N GLU A 680 -2.78 6.02 11.53
CA GLU A 680 -1.31 5.95 11.56
C GLU A 680 -0.72 6.06 10.15
N MET A 681 -1.30 5.37 9.17
CA MET A 681 -0.89 5.48 7.76
C MET A 681 -1.08 6.91 7.21
N LYS A 682 -2.16 7.62 7.58
CA LYS A 682 -2.36 9.02 7.19
C LYS A 682 -1.36 9.96 7.85
N ASP A 683 -1.04 9.71 9.12
CA ASP A 683 -0.04 10.48 9.86
C ASP A 683 1.33 10.27 9.23
N ASN A 684 1.73 9.02 8.93
CA ASN A 684 2.94 8.71 8.17
C ASN A 684 2.97 9.39 6.78
N ALA A 685 1.88 9.32 6.01
CA ALA A 685 1.80 9.96 4.70
C ALA A 685 1.96 11.50 4.78
N ARG A 686 1.45 12.10 5.86
CA ARG A 686 1.62 13.52 6.16
C ARG A 686 3.06 13.84 6.58
N ASP A 687 3.67 13.00 7.40
CA ASP A 687 5.01 13.22 7.95
C ASP A 687 6.09 13.07 6.89
N ILE A 688 5.96 12.09 5.97
CA ILE A 688 6.76 11.97 4.73
C ILE A 688 6.86 13.30 3.97
N SER A 689 5.78 14.07 3.97
CA SER A 689 5.67 15.30 3.19
C SER A 689 6.04 16.56 3.98
N GLY A 690 6.07 16.51 5.32
CA GLY A 690 6.05 17.70 6.17
C GLY A 690 7.07 17.74 7.30
N ALA A 691 7.59 16.59 7.76
CA ALA A 691 8.57 16.58 8.84
C ALA A 691 9.93 17.12 8.34
N ARG A 692 10.62 17.89 9.20
CA ARG A 692 11.89 18.56 8.82
C ARG A 692 12.98 17.56 8.39
N GLY A 693 12.95 16.35 8.93
CA GLY A 693 13.86 15.25 8.60
C GLY A 693 13.35 14.31 7.50
N ALA A 694 12.15 14.50 6.95
CA ALA A 694 11.58 13.54 6.02
C ALA A 694 12.34 13.48 4.69
N GLY A 695 12.46 12.28 4.11
CA GLY A 695 13.20 12.04 2.87
C GLY A 695 12.73 12.92 1.70
N ALA A 696 11.42 13.05 1.52
CA ALA A 696 10.86 13.91 0.46
C ALA A 696 11.13 15.41 0.69
N VAL A 697 11.16 15.87 1.95
CA VAL A 697 11.51 17.26 2.30
C VAL A 697 13.01 17.51 2.07
N GLN A 698 13.86 16.54 2.42
CA GLN A 698 15.30 16.59 2.14
C GLN A 698 15.56 16.66 0.62
N LEU A 699 14.86 15.85 -0.18
CA LEU A 699 14.91 15.90 -1.65
C LEU A 699 14.57 17.29 -2.20
N LEU A 700 13.43 17.87 -1.78
CA LEU A 700 13.04 19.22 -2.20
C LEU A 700 14.10 20.26 -1.77
N GLY A 701 14.71 20.10 -0.60
CA GLY A 701 15.83 20.92 -0.15
C GLY A 701 17.05 20.84 -1.07
N LEU A 702 17.41 19.63 -1.52
CA LEU A 702 18.52 19.40 -2.44
C LEU A 702 18.25 20.00 -3.83
N LEU A 703 17.04 19.80 -4.38
CA LEU A 703 16.63 20.37 -5.67
C LEU A 703 16.65 21.90 -5.69
N ARG A 704 16.53 22.55 -4.52
CA ARG A 704 16.61 24.02 -4.39
C ARG A 704 18.02 24.56 -4.30
N LYS A 705 19.04 23.72 -4.07
CA LYS A 705 20.42 24.18 -3.93
C LYS A 705 20.86 24.97 -5.17
N PRO A 706 21.54 26.13 -5.01
CA PRO A 706 21.99 26.93 -6.14
C PRO A 706 22.84 26.14 -7.14
N ALA A 707 23.72 25.26 -6.66
CA ALA A 707 24.56 24.41 -7.51
C ALA A 707 23.72 23.49 -8.42
N VAL A 708 22.69 22.84 -7.88
CA VAL A 708 21.78 21.98 -8.64
C VAL A 708 20.98 22.79 -9.65
N ARG A 709 20.41 23.92 -9.22
CA ARG A 709 19.62 24.80 -10.10
C ARG A 709 20.45 25.45 -11.21
N ALA A 710 21.74 25.66 -11.00
CA ALA A 710 22.65 26.16 -12.04
C ALA A 710 23.06 25.07 -13.05
N ALA A 711 23.10 23.81 -12.62
CA ALA A 711 23.45 22.67 -13.47
C ALA A 711 22.30 22.22 -14.39
N LEU A 712 21.04 22.51 -14.03
CA LEU A 712 19.84 22.01 -14.69
C LEU A 712 19.02 23.13 -15.35
N PRO A 713 18.29 22.84 -16.44
CA PRO A 713 17.21 23.72 -16.89
C PRO A 713 16.09 23.79 -15.83
N PRO A 714 15.13 24.74 -15.96
CA PRO A 714 13.96 24.81 -15.09
C PRO A 714 13.29 23.44 -14.89
N ILE A 715 13.07 23.07 -13.62
CA ILE A 715 12.46 21.80 -13.24
C ILE A 715 10.93 21.98 -13.19
N ARG A 716 10.22 21.14 -13.94
CA ARG A 716 8.77 20.98 -13.86
C ARG A 716 8.46 19.75 -13.03
N LEU A 717 7.73 19.94 -11.94
CA LEU A 717 7.41 18.87 -11.00
C LEU A 717 6.04 18.27 -11.32
N HIS A 718 6.00 16.95 -11.46
CA HIS A 718 4.79 16.18 -11.70
C HIS A 718 4.56 15.23 -10.52
N LEU A 719 3.37 15.30 -9.93
CA LEU A 719 3.04 14.50 -8.75
C LEU A 719 2.18 13.31 -9.18
N VAL A 720 2.68 12.10 -8.98
CA VAL A 720 1.96 10.86 -9.35
C VAL A 720 1.69 10.05 -8.09
N GLY A 721 0.43 9.70 -7.83
CA GLY A 721 0.05 8.99 -6.61
C GLY A 721 -0.94 7.87 -6.88
N HIS A 722 -0.68 6.67 -6.36
CA HIS A 722 -1.66 5.58 -6.34
C HIS A 722 -2.22 5.38 -4.94
N SER A 723 -3.53 5.18 -4.81
CA SER A 723 -4.18 4.86 -3.53
C SER A 723 -3.78 5.81 -2.40
N ALA A 724 -3.23 5.32 -1.28
CA ALA A 724 -2.77 6.18 -0.18
C ALA A 724 -1.62 7.12 -0.57
N GLY A 725 -0.85 6.83 -1.63
CA GLY A 725 0.11 7.76 -2.22
C GLY A 725 -0.52 9.06 -2.68
N SER A 726 -1.84 9.10 -2.97
CA SER A 726 -2.55 10.37 -3.21
C SER A 726 -2.60 11.30 -1.99
N ILE A 727 -2.53 10.75 -0.77
CA ILE A 727 -2.46 11.52 0.48
C ILE A 727 -1.07 12.16 0.58
N VAL A 728 -0.01 11.36 0.35
CA VAL A 728 1.38 11.85 0.26
C VAL A 728 1.47 12.99 -0.76
N GLN A 729 0.98 12.79 -1.98
CA GLN A 729 1.04 13.81 -3.03
C GLN A 729 0.24 15.08 -2.71
N SER A 730 -0.87 14.95 -1.98
CA SER A 730 -1.67 16.11 -1.56
C SER A 730 -0.89 17.01 -0.61
N HIS A 731 -0.18 16.42 0.36
CA HIS A 731 0.66 17.15 1.29
C HIS A 731 1.97 17.64 0.64
N LEU A 732 2.66 16.76 -0.09
CA LEU A 732 3.92 17.07 -0.74
C LEU A 732 3.77 18.19 -1.76
N GLY A 733 2.68 18.18 -2.55
CA GLY A 733 2.39 19.24 -3.51
C GLY A 733 2.16 20.60 -2.84
N ALA A 734 1.45 20.63 -1.72
CA ALA A 734 1.26 21.86 -0.95
C ALA A 734 2.59 22.41 -0.42
N VAL A 735 3.49 21.53 0.04
CA VAL A 735 4.84 21.89 0.49
C VAL A 735 5.70 22.37 -0.68
N ALA A 736 5.72 21.67 -1.81
CA ALA A 736 6.47 22.04 -3.01
C ALA A 736 6.05 23.42 -3.54
N LEU A 737 4.74 23.68 -3.63
CA LEU A 737 4.20 24.98 -4.03
C LEU A 737 4.60 26.11 -3.07
N LYS A 738 4.54 25.87 -1.76
CA LYS A 738 5.02 26.82 -0.73
C LYS A 738 6.51 27.11 -0.86
N GLN A 739 7.30 26.12 -1.27
CA GLN A 739 8.73 26.24 -1.48
C GLN A 739 9.11 26.86 -2.84
N GLY A 740 8.13 27.20 -3.67
CA GLY A 740 8.33 27.89 -4.95
C GLY A 740 8.67 26.95 -6.12
N PHE A 741 8.37 25.67 -6.01
CA PHE A 741 8.47 24.74 -7.15
C PHE A 741 7.32 24.96 -8.15
N ASP A 742 7.61 24.67 -9.41
CA ASP A 742 6.61 24.60 -10.48
C ASP A 742 5.96 23.22 -10.49
N VAL A 743 4.81 23.08 -9.82
CA VAL A 743 3.99 21.85 -9.90
C VAL A 743 3.17 21.94 -11.18
N ALA A 744 3.67 21.29 -12.22
CA ALA A 744 3.15 21.37 -13.58
C ALA A 744 1.93 20.46 -13.80
N SER A 745 1.85 19.30 -13.14
CA SER A 745 0.67 18.44 -13.21
C SER A 745 0.55 17.51 -12.00
N ILE A 746 -0.67 17.00 -11.78
CA ILE A 746 -0.97 16.02 -10.74
C ILE A 746 -1.74 14.84 -11.36
N SER A 747 -1.31 13.61 -11.11
CA SER A 747 -1.94 12.40 -11.63
C SER A 747 -2.21 11.41 -10.49
N LEU A 748 -3.47 11.21 -10.12
CA LEU A 748 -3.85 10.32 -9.03
C LEU A 748 -4.65 9.14 -9.56
N MET A 749 -4.23 7.93 -9.17
CA MET A 749 -4.86 6.66 -9.54
C MET A 749 -5.47 6.05 -8.28
N ALA A 750 -6.74 5.64 -8.35
CA ALA A 750 -7.45 5.04 -7.22
C ALA A 750 -7.35 5.90 -5.94
N ALA A 751 -7.43 7.23 -6.05
CA ALA A 751 -7.02 8.16 -5.02
C ALA A 751 -7.76 7.94 -3.68
N ALA A 752 -7.05 7.48 -2.65
CA ALA A 752 -7.62 7.23 -1.33
C ALA A 752 -7.71 8.47 -0.44
N VAL A 753 -7.16 9.61 -0.88
CA VAL A 753 -7.27 10.88 -0.14
C VAL A 753 -8.73 11.31 -0.01
N ARG A 754 -9.08 11.82 1.18
CA ARG A 754 -10.38 12.44 1.37
C ARG A 754 -10.52 13.68 0.50
N LEU A 755 -11.72 13.89 -0.01
CA LEU A 755 -12.02 15.03 -0.87
C LEU A 755 -11.79 16.36 -0.14
N ASP A 756 -12.20 16.45 1.13
CA ASP A 756 -12.01 17.66 1.95
C ASP A 756 -10.52 17.97 2.20
N GLU A 757 -9.72 16.94 2.43
CA GLU A 757 -8.27 17.07 2.61
C GLU A 757 -7.59 17.53 1.32
N PHE A 758 -7.94 16.94 0.18
CA PHE A 758 -7.42 17.36 -1.12
C PHE A 758 -7.76 18.83 -1.44
N ASP A 759 -9.02 19.22 -1.22
CA ASP A 759 -9.48 20.60 -1.40
C ASP A 759 -8.73 21.59 -0.51
N ARG A 760 -8.52 21.21 0.76
CA ARG A 760 -7.80 22.02 1.75
C ARG A 760 -6.32 22.20 1.41
N GLN A 761 -5.64 21.15 0.94
CA GLN A 761 -4.20 21.18 0.69
C GLN A 761 -3.85 21.79 -0.67
N LEU A 762 -4.56 21.38 -1.72
CA LEU A 762 -4.22 21.73 -3.12
C LEU A 762 -5.31 22.51 -3.84
N GLY A 763 -6.57 22.42 -3.42
CA GLY A 763 -7.72 22.92 -4.18
C GLY A 763 -7.61 24.39 -4.59
N THR A 764 -7.18 25.25 -3.66
CA THR A 764 -6.98 26.69 -3.95
C THR A 764 -5.85 26.91 -4.95
N ALA A 765 -4.71 26.23 -4.77
CA ALA A 765 -3.56 26.39 -5.64
C ALA A 765 -3.82 25.85 -7.05
N ILE A 766 -4.49 24.71 -7.17
CA ILE A 766 -4.93 24.13 -8.45
C ILE A 766 -5.81 25.13 -9.20
N ALA A 767 -6.80 25.72 -8.53
CA ALA A 767 -7.72 26.66 -9.16
C ALA A 767 -7.00 27.95 -9.61
N GLN A 768 -6.16 28.52 -8.75
CA GLN A 768 -5.47 29.79 -9.03
C GLN A 768 -4.38 29.66 -10.10
N ARG A 769 -3.59 28.59 -10.04
CA ARG A 769 -2.48 28.33 -10.96
C ARG A 769 -2.87 27.52 -12.18
N ARG A 770 -4.13 27.07 -12.26
CA ARG A 770 -4.69 26.22 -13.32
C ARG A 770 -3.87 24.94 -13.53
N ILE A 771 -3.48 24.30 -12.42
CA ILE A 771 -2.67 23.06 -12.46
C ILE A 771 -3.55 21.93 -12.99
N PRO A 772 -3.22 21.29 -14.12
CA PRO A 772 -4.01 20.18 -14.65
C PRO A 772 -3.92 18.96 -13.72
N VAL A 773 -5.07 18.31 -13.50
CA VAL A 773 -5.19 17.10 -12.66
C VAL A 773 -5.78 15.95 -13.47
N LEU A 774 -5.10 14.81 -13.50
CA LEU A 774 -5.62 13.54 -14.03
C LEU A 774 -6.08 12.68 -12.85
N LEU A 775 -7.34 12.25 -12.87
CA LEU A 775 -7.87 11.26 -11.94
C LEU A 775 -8.24 9.98 -12.68
N ALA A 776 -7.50 8.90 -12.43
CA ALA A 776 -7.84 7.57 -12.93
C ALA A 776 -8.55 6.78 -11.83
N ASN A 777 -9.80 6.39 -12.07
CA ASN A 777 -10.60 5.67 -11.10
C ASN A 777 -11.45 4.57 -11.72
N LEU A 778 -11.84 3.60 -10.89
CA LEU A 778 -12.83 2.61 -11.26
C LEU A 778 -14.21 3.27 -11.39
N THR A 779 -15.05 2.72 -12.27
CA THR A 779 -16.49 3.05 -12.28
C THR A 779 -17.15 2.57 -10.98
N ASP A 780 -18.25 3.19 -10.57
CA ASP A 780 -18.96 2.79 -9.33
C ASP A 780 -19.37 1.31 -9.38
N ALA A 781 -19.75 0.81 -10.56
CA ALA A 781 -20.07 -0.58 -10.79
C ALA A 781 -18.85 -1.51 -10.61
N ALA A 782 -17.69 -1.13 -11.16
CA ALA A 782 -16.47 -1.90 -11.00
C ALA A 782 -15.99 -1.91 -9.53
N GLU A 783 -16.07 -0.78 -8.82
CA GLU A 783 -15.72 -0.73 -7.40
C GLU A 783 -16.63 -1.59 -6.52
N ARG A 784 -17.92 -1.69 -6.83
CA ARG A 784 -18.84 -2.57 -6.09
C ARG A 784 -18.62 -4.05 -6.38
N ALA A 785 -18.13 -4.37 -7.57
CA ALA A 785 -17.83 -5.74 -8.00
C ALA A 785 -16.40 -6.19 -7.66
N ASP A 786 -15.55 -5.27 -7.20
CA ASP A 786 -14.18 -5.53 -6.80
C ASP A 786 -14.14 -6.41 -5.54
N ASP A 787 -13.59 -7.61 -5.67
CA ASP A 787 -13.48 -8.60 -4.58
C ASP A 787 -12.10 -8.60 -3.90
N THR A 788 -11.27 -7.57 -4.10
CA THR A 788 -9.92 -7.48 -3.53
C THR A 788 -9.86 -7.54 -2.01
N CYS A 789 -10.95 -7.21 -1.30
CA CYS A 789 -11.00 -7.18 0.17
C CYS A 789 -11.74 -8.37 0.79
N LYS A 790 -11.58 -9.62 0.30
CA LYS A 790 -12.32 -10.77 0.88
C LYS A 790 -12.14 -10.86 2.41
N PRO A 791 -13.23 -11.06 3.17
CA PRO A 791 -14.60 -11.39 2.75
C PRO A 791 -15.48 -10.18 2.37
N TYR A 792 -15.00 -8.93 2.50
CA TYR A 792 -15.72 -7.72 2.08
C TYR A 792 -15.92 -7.71 0.56
N GLY A 793 -17.19 -7.67 0.14
CA GLY A 793 -17.58 -7.81 -1.27
C GLY A 793 -17.49 -6.55 -2.14
N HIS A 794 -16.67 -5.56 -1.76
CA HIS A 794 -16.47 -4.31 -2.49
C HIS A 794 -15.00 -3.87 -2.47
N SER A 795 -14.67 -2.82 -3.23
CA SER A 795 -13.32 -2.26 -3.32
C SER A 795 -12.76 -1.80 -1.97
N LEU A 796 -11.44 -1.71 -1.91
CA LEU A 796 -10.74 -1.12 -0.76
C LEU A 796 -11.20 0.31 -0.46
N LEU A 797 -11.48 1.13 -1.47
CA LEU A 797 -11.93 2.51 -1.25
C LEU A 797 -13.31 2.57 -0.60
N TYR A 798 -14.19 1.59 -0.89
CA TYR A 798 -15.45 1.44 -0.17
C TYR A 798 -15.23 1.14 1.31
N LEU A 799 -14.28 0.25 1.64
CA LEU A 799 -13.92 -0.07 3.01
C LEU A 799 -13.36 1.16 3.74
N VAL A 800 -12.44 1.88 3.10
CA VAL A 800 -11.86 3.13 3.64
C VAL A 800 -12.96 4.16 3.91
N ALA A 801 -13.82 4.42 2.92
CA ALA A 801 -14.88 5.42 3.01
C ALA A 801 -15.89 5.12 4.12
N ARG A 802 -16.25 3.84 4.31
CA ARG A 802 -17.35 3.43 5.21
C ARG A 802 -16.88 3.03 6.61
N SER A 803 -15.69 2.47 6.73
CA SER A 803 -15.24 1.85 7.99
C SER A 803 -14.07 2.58 8.65
N PHE A 804 -13.13 3.16 7.89
CA PHE A 804 -11.89 3.70 8.48
C PHE A 804 -11.91 5.21 8.74
N GLU A 805 -12.71 6.00 8.03
CA GLU A 805 -12.80 7.46 8.26
C GLU A 805 -13.83 7.89 9.34
N GLY A 806 -14.43 6.95 10.08
CA GLY A 806 -15.27 7.22 11.25
C GLY A 806 -16.75 6.84 11.06
N HIS A 807 -17.64 7.41 11.88
CA HIS A 807 -19.03 6.94 12.04
C HIS A 807 -19.98 7.22 10.86
N LYS A 808 -19.50 7.75 9.73
CA LYS A 808 -20.27 8.08 8.52
C LYS A 808 -19.41 7.85 7.26
N GLU A 809 -20.06 7.49 6.16
CA GLU A 809 -19.41 7.38 4.86
C GLU A 809 -18.73 8.71 4.49
N THR A 810 -17.41 8.66 4.33
CA THR A 810 -16.57 9.83 4.11
C THR A 810 -16.23 9.96 2.62
N PRO A 811 -16.42 11.15 2.00
CA PRO A 811 -16.11 11.34 0.59
C PRO A 811 -14.61 11.17 0.29
N ILE A 812 -14.30 10.18 -0.53
CA ILE A 812 -12.96 9.86 -1.03
C ILE A 812 -12.84 10.28 -2.50
N LEU A 813 -11.75 10.98 -2.84
CA LEU A 813 -11.55 11.61 -4.16
C LEU A 813 -11.56 10.59 -5.31
N GLY A 814 -11.01 9.39 -5.08
CA GLY A 814 -10.90 8.34 -6.09
C GLY A 814 -12.21 7.63 -6.43
N MET A 815 -13.27 7.78 -5.64
CA MET A 815 -14.53 7.08 -5.91
C MET A 815 -15.41 7.88 -6.87
N GLU A 816 -15.87 7.27 -7.97
CA GLU A 816 -16.71 7.94 -8.97
C GLU A 816 -17.95 8.60 -8.35
N LYS A 817 -18.64 7.88 -7.44
CA LYS A 817 -19.83 8.38 -6.72
C LYS A 817 -19.58 9.66 -5.91
N HIS A 818 -18.34 9.91 -5.47
CA HIS A 818 -17.95 11.08 -4.69
C HIS A 818 -17.35 12.17 -5.58
N LEU A 819 -16.58 11.77 -6.60
CA LEU A 819 -15.91 12.68 -7.53
C LEU A 819 -16.92 13.45 -8.39
N ILE A 820 -17.86 12.75 -9.03
CA ILE A 820 -18.78 13.36 -10.00
C ILE A 820 -19.60 14.51 -9.37
N PRO A 821 -20.18 14.37 -8.16
CA PRO A 821 -20.86 15.48 -7.50
C PRO A 821 -19.95 16.64 -7.09
N ALA A 822 -18.65 16.38 -6.88
CA ALA A 822 -17.68 17.36 -6.40
C ALA A 822 -17.11 18.27 -7.50
N LEU A 823 -16.93 17.74 -8.71
CA LEU A 823 -16.41 18.49 -9.87
C LEU A 823 -17.12 19.84 -10.11
N PRO A 824 -18.47 19.94 -10.07
CA PRO A 824 -19.14 21.22 -10.27
C PRO A 824 -19.23 22.11 -9.01
N THR A 825 -18.85 21.61 -7.83
CA THR A 825 -18.96 22.36 -6.55
C THR A 825 -17.64 22.92 -6.06
N HIS A 826 -16.50 22.48 -6.60
CA HIS A 826 -15.16 22.94 -6.20
C HIS A 826 -14.44 23.68 -7.32
N GLY A 827 -13.69 24.74 -6.97
CA GLY A 827 -12.98 25.59 -7.95
C GLY A 827 -11.89 24.87 -8.75
N TRP A 828 -11.32 23.79 -8.18
CA TRP A 828 -10.35 22.94 -8.87
C TRP A 828 -10.98 21.96 -9.88
N GLY A 829 -12.29 21.73 -9.81
CA GLY A 829 -12.97 20.72 -10.64
C GLY A 829 -12.84 21.00 -12.14
N ALA A 830 -12.70 22.26 -12.54
CA ALA A 830 -12.47 22.65 -13.94
C ALA A 830 -11.08 22.25 -14.49
N GLN A 831 -10.13 21.89 -13.63
CA GLN A 831 -8.80 21.42 -14.03
C GLN A 831 -8.67 19.89 -14.03
N VAL A 832 -9.74 19.16 -13.65
CA VAL A 832 -9.72 17.71 -13.53
C VAL A 832 -10.16 17.05 -14.83
N GLN A 833 -9.34 16.11 -15.31
CA GLN A 833 -9.66 15.18 -16.38
C GLN A 833 -9.77 13.78 -15.79
N GLN A 834 -10.92 13.12 -16.00
CA GLN A 834 -11.20 11.80 -15.44
C GLN A 834 -10.94 10.70 -16.47
N LEU A 835 -10.17 9.68 -16.10
CA LEU A 835 -10.02 8.42 -16.83
C LEU A 835 -10.73 7.30 -16.07
N ARG A 836 -11.88 6.86 -16.57
CA ARG A 836 -12.69 5.80 -15.95
C ARG A 836 -12.15 4.42 -16.34
N CYS A 837 -12.22 3.45 -15.43
CA CYS A 837 -11.77 2.08 -15.66
C CYS A 837 -12.82 1.07 -15.20
N PRO A 838 -13.00 -0.05 -15.91
CA PRO A 838 -12.39 -0.43 -17.19
C PRO A 838 -13.12 0.18 -18.41
N GLY A 839 -12.55 0.00 -19.61
CA GLY A 839 -13.25 0.16 -20.89
C GLY A 839 -13.13 1.54 -21.56
N PHE A 840 -12.40 2.49 -20.97
CA PHE A 840 -12.21 3.82 -21.56
C PHE A 840 -10.77 3.99 -22.05
N SER A 841 -10.58 4.72 -23.14
CA SER A 841 -9.26 5.14 -23.60
C SER A 841 -8.99 6.60 -23.22
N TRP A 842 -7.71 6.92 -22.98
CA TRP A 842 -7.30 8.29 -22.67
C TRP A 842 -7.46 9.22 -23.88
N ARG A 843 -7.08 8.74 -25.06
CA ARG A 843 -7.36 9.41 -26.34
C ARG A 843 -8.01 8.47 -27.34
N PRO A 844 -8.78 9.00 -28.32
CA PRO A 844 -9.29 8.19 -29.42
C PRO A 844 -8.16 7.46 -30.14
N GLY A 845 -8.32 6.13 -30.32
CA GLY A 845 -7.32 5.27 -30.96
C GLY A 845 -6.24 4.70 -30.03
N GLU A 846 -6.17 5.12 -28.76
CA GLU A 846 -5.32 4.47 -27.75
C GLU A 846 -6.02 3.27 -27.11
N ALA A 847 -5.24 2.39 -26.47
CA ALA A 847 -5.76 1.21 -25.78
C ALA A 847 -6.75 1.60 -24.67
N ALA A 848 -7.83 0.84 -24.55
CA ALA A 848 -8.78 1.00 -23.45
C ALA A 848 -8.19 0.41 -22.15
N THR A 849 -8.53 1.04 -21.03
CA THR A 849 -8.22 0.56 -19.69
C THR A 849 -8.88 -0.79 -19.44
N ARG A 850 -8.17 -1.67 -18.75
CA ARG A 850 -8.57 -3.04 -18.41
C ARG A 850 -8.66 -3.28 -16.91
N ALA A 851 -8.16 -2.35 -16.09
CA ALA A 851 -8.24 -2.46 -14.63
C ALA A 851 -9.70 -2.58 -14.16
N THR A 852 -10.00 -3.70 -13.49
CA THR A 852 -11.31 -3.98 -12.90
C THR A 852 -11.32 -3.94 -11.38
N ASN A 853 -10.14 -3.82 -10.75
CA ASN A 853 -9.97 -3.79 -9.31
C ASN A 853 -8.96 -2.72 -8.89
N HIS A 854 -8.98 -2.37 -7.60
CA HIS A 854 -8.23 -1.27 -7.01
C HIS A 854 -6.71 -1.34 -7.26
N GLY A 855 -6.11 -2.52 -7.05
CA GLY A 855 -4.67 -2.76 -7.28
C GLY A 855 -4.31 -2.94 -8.76
N GLY A 856 -5.29 -3.06 -9.66
CA GLY A 856 -5.06 -3.21 -11.08
C GLY A 856 -4.79 -1.88 -11.80
N LEU A 857 -5.16 -0.75 -11.20
CA LEU A 857 -5.11 0.57 -11.84
C LEU A 857 -3.69 1.06 -12.13
N ASP A 858 -2.75 0.91 -11.20
CA ASP A 858 -1.34 1.31 -11.40
C ASP A 858 -0.55 0.29 -12.23
N ASN A 859 -1.06 -0.93 -12.34
CA ASN A 859 -0.51 -2.02 -13.15
C ASN A 859 -1.01 -2.00 -14.60
N ASP A 860 -2.04 -1.21 -14.91
CA ASP A 860 -2.62 -1.12 -16.24
C ASP A 860 -1.75 -0.27 -17.19
N ASP A 861 -1.24 -0.91 -18.25
CA ASP A 861 -0.46 -0.27 -19.30
C ASP A 861 -1.14 0.97 -19.90
N ALA A 862 -2.47 0.93 -20.09
CA ALA A 862 -3.22 2.05 -20.64
C ALA A 862 -3.25 3.24 -19.68
N VAL A 863 -3.36 2.98 -18.37
CA VAL A 863 -3.29 4.02 -17.34
C VAL A 863 -1.88 4.61 -17.25
N ARG A 864 -0.83 3.77 -17.28
CA ARG A 864 0.56 4.25 -17.30
C ARG A 864 0.86 5.11 -18.53
N ALA A 865 0.40 4.68 -19.69
CA ALA A 865 0.53 5.46 -20.93
C ALA A 865 -0.22 6.79 -20.84
N ALA A 866 -1.44 6.78 -20.28
CA ALA A 866 -2.23 7.99 -20.07
C ALA A 866 -1.52 9.00 -19.16
N VAL A 867 -0.92 8.55 -18.03
CA VAL A 867 -0.17 9.42 -17.12
C VAL A 867 1.04 10.05 -17.81
N ALA A 868 1.84 9.27 -18.54
CA ALA A 868 2.99 9.82 -19.27
C ALA A 868 2.54 10.82 -20.35
N SER A 869 1.51 10.48 -21.13
CA SER A 869 0.92 11.35 -22.16
C SER A 869 0.36 12.65 -21.56
N PHE A 870 -0.28 12.56 -20.40
CA PHE A 870 -0.81 13.70 -19.65
C PHE A 870 0.32 14.63 -19.18
N ILE A 871 1.37 14.09 -18.56
CA ILE A 871 2.56 14.86 -18.13
C ILE A 871 3.17 15.64 -19.30
N LYS A 872 3.33 15.01 -20.47
CA LYS A 872 3.91 15.67 -21.65
C LYS A 872 2.99 16.73 -22.27
N SER A 873 1.69 16.69 -21.98
CA SER A 873 0.72 17.66 -22.50
C SER A 873 0.43 18.84 -21.57
N ALA A 874 0.72 18.66 -20.27
CA ALA A 874 0.71 19.73 -19.28
C ALA A 874 1.87 20.68 -19.55
#